data_AF-Q0GF37-F1
#
_entry.id   AF-Q0GF37-F1
#
_cell.length_a   1.000
_cell.length_b   1.000
_cell.length_c   1.000
_cell.angle_alpha   90.00
_cell.angle_beta   90.00
_cell.angle_gamma   90.00
#
_symmetry.space_group_name_H-M   'P 1'
#
loop_
_entity.id
_entity.type
_entity.pdbx_description
1 polymer ?
#
loop_
_entity_poly.entity_id
_entity_poly.type
_entity_poly.pdbx_seq_one_letter_code
_entity_poly.pdbx_strand_id
1 'polypeptide(L)'
;MLASRSIRAFAAPMRTSAIATRSLQTAPTRPRSLLASPTMSSSPLVAGAVPAQAGRRNLFTRAPPTPLARTKQLIYLVFAIAAGTLGIAYYADSRSAIHRWIAVPALKAFLDPESAQKLAVKMLETGLAPRDLVDDDAVLETELFGRKLSNPIGLAAGFDKQAEAIDGLLDLGFGFIEIGSVTPEPQPGNPQPRYFRLIEDNACINRFGFNSEGHNVILSRLRDRIRRWLLHSSSVANLQDALLASPDSASVNARQLIATHPKSTSAFVDATDLPRSLRPAKMLGINLGKNKTSNEESVDDYVKGVERLGPYADMIIVNVSSPNTPGLRRLQRRGVLEDLLTQVVRARDGMVESHLRFSDKKVAVPLLVKIAPDLSEEELHDVADAALKSGIDGLVISNTTISRPASLRSSEHVRETGGLSGAPVKPLALKALTTVHKRLQGKLPIIGCGGISNGQDALDYAKAGASAIELYTSFGYQGVGLPRRLKDELVELLKAEGKTWQQVVGSGLDLTKISIATPNAETPTGLHPGSDAAFQKSVAGVKLELNGLRNKLGLNPTLTKENLRSFLPSRESDASYYDLIEKAHSALGLEFAAGENSNVSAPSSTAPSSQPLPTAGERHVQTANQLLQDPQVPTVTVVTNDKTKKVFGETTSGKVLEANENAANRDFAKIDKVRVV
;
A
#
# COMPACT_ATOMS: atom_id res chain seq x y z
N MET A 1 -13.99 48.53 1.37
CA MET A 1 -14.43 49.13 2.64
C MET A 1 -14.24 48.09 3.74
N LEU A 2 -13.64 48.46 4.87
CA LEU A 2 -13.31 47.56 5.99
C LEU A 2 -14.10 47.94 7.25
N ALA A 3 -15.08 47.12 7.60
CA ALA A 3 -15.80 47.02 8.88
C ALA A 3 -16.78 45.84 8.72
N SER A 4 -17.06 44.96 9.68
CA SER A 4 -16.62 44.84 11.07
C SER A 4 -16.88 43.39 11.52
N ARG A 5 -16.17 42.89 12.54
CA ARG A 5 -16.72 41.96 13.55
C ARG A 5 -15.76 41.78 14.72
N SER A 6 -16.32 41.84 15.93
CA SER A 6 -15.60 41.97 17.20
C SER A 6 -15.34 40.61 17.84
N ILE A 7 -14.14 40.40 18.37
CA ILE A 7 -13.79 39.20 19.14
C ILE A 7 -14.18 39.44 20.61
N ARG A 8 -14.99 38.54 21.19
CA ARG A 8 -15.22 38.47 22.64
C ARG A 8 -14.02 37.76 23.29
N ALA A 9 -13.33 38.44 24.20
CA ALA A 9 -12.34 37.81 25.07
C ALA A 9 -13.03 37.19 26.30
N PHE A 10 -12.69 35.95 26.64
CA PHE A 10 -12.99 35.35 27.95
C PHE A 10 -11.75 35.43 28.86
N ALA A 11 -11.97 35.74 30.13
CA ALA A 11 -10.92 36.08 31.08
C ALA A 11 -10.25 34.85 31.73
N ALA A 12 -8.97 34.99 32.07
CA ALA A 12 -8.25 34.07 32.96
C ALA A 12 -8.08 34.72 34.36
N PRO A 13 -8.18 33.95 35.47
CA PRO A 13 -8.17 34.52 36.81
C PRO A 13 -6.75 34.82 37.34
N MET A 14 -6.61 35.97 38.01
CA MET A 14 -5.44 36.29 38.82
C MET A 14 -5.30 35.32 40.01
N ARG A 15 -4.06 34.96 40.36
CA ARG A 15 -3.72 34.46 41.71
C ARG A 15 -2.68 35.37 42.36
N THR A 16 -2.95 35.71 43.61
CA THR A 16 -2.23 36.68 44.44
C THR A 16 -0.94 36.10 45.02
N SER A 17 0.11 36.92 45.07
CA SER A 17 1.38 36.61 45.73
C SER A 17 1.30 36.95 47.22
N ALA A 18 1.48 35.97 48.10
CA ALA A 18 1.59 36.21 49.54
C ALA A 18 3.05 36.41 49.95
N ILE A 19 3.30 37.43 50.79
CA ILE A 19 4.61 37.74 51.37
C ILE A 19 4.78 36.95 52.67
N ALA A 20 5.95 36.32 52.87
CA ALA A 20 6.38 35.84 54.19
C ALA A 20 7.89 36.02 54.36
N THR A 21 8.26 36.90 55.30
CA THR A 21 9.64 37.22 55.70
C THR A 21 10.24 36.16 56.63
N ARG A 22 11.55 35.91 56.53
CA ARG A 22 12.36 35.50 57.70
C ARG A 22 13.82 35.95 57.61
N SER A 23 14.42 36.19 58.76
CA SER A 23 15.62 37.00 58.96
C SER A 23 16.86 36.19 59.36
N LEU A 24 18.03 36.69 58.95
CA LEU A 24 19.32 36.75 59.67
C LEU A 24 19.69 35.61 60.65
N GLN A 25 20.82 34.93 60.40
CA GLN A 25 22.02 35.07 61.26
C GLN A 25 23.30 34.39 60.69
N THR A 26 24.35 35.22 60.53
CA THR A 26 25.79 35.06 60.90
C THR A 26 26.64 33.85 60.48
N ALA A 27 27.83 34.15 59.92
CA ALA A 27 28.95 33.24 59.62
C ALA A 27 29.86 32.99 60.87
N PRO A 28 30.90 32.12 60.76
CA PRO A 28 32.26 32.69 60.61
C PRO A 28 33.35 31.85 59.84
N THR A 29 34.23 32.59 59.13
CA THR A 29 35.71 32.46 58.98
C THR A 29 36.49 31.14 58.66
N ARG A 30 37.15 31.12 57.46
CA ARG A 30 38.63 30.96 57.15
C ARG A 30 39.45 29.71 57.64
N PRO A 31 40.72 29.46 57.19
CA PRO A 31 41.54 30.01 56.07
C PRO A 31 42.42 29.01 55.20
N ARG A 32 42.99 29.56 54.11
CA ARG A 32 44.32 29.32 53.44
C ARG A 32 45.14 28.01 53.59
N SER A 33 45.61 27.54 52.43
CA SER A 33 47.04 27.54 52.02
C SER A 33 47.15 28.21 50.62
N LEU A 34 48.25 28.66 50.00
CA LEU A 34 49.70 28.82 50.28
C LEU A 34 50.67 27.61 50.15
N LEU A 35 51.41 27.58 49.02
CA LEU A 35 52.79 27.09 48.87
C LEU A 35 53.47 27.89 47.72
N ALA A 36 54.78 28.13 47.83
CA ALA A 36 55.55 28.98 46.90
C ALA A 36 57.03 28.57 46.84
N SER A 37 57.76 29.11 45.83
CA SER A 37 59.23 29.23 45.76
C SER A 37 60.06 27.99 45.38
N PRO A 38 61.31 28.13 44.85
CA PRO A 38 61.82 29.22 44.00
C PRO A 38 62.87 28.81 42.89
N THR A 39 63.13 29.76 41.99
CA THR A 39 64.42 30.12 41.31
C THR A 39 65.45 29.07 40.84
N MET A 40 65.97 29.29 39.62
CA MET A 40 67.41 29.45 39.34
C MET A 40 67.63 30.36 38.12
N SER A 41 68.77 31.03 38.05
CA SER A 41 69.13 32.00 36.98
C SER A 41 70.60 31.84 36.56
N SER A 42 70.90 32.08 35.28
CA SER A 42 72.24 32.54 34.86
C SER A 42 72.18 33.31 33.54
N SER A 43 72.79 34.50 33.56
CA SER A 43 72.95 35.47 32.45
C SER A 43 74.23 35.15 31.63
N PRO A 44 74.80 36.06 30.81
CA PRO A 44 74.25 37.19 30.04
C PRO A 44 74.66 37.13 28.53
N LEU A 45 74.22 38.08 27.71
CA LEU A 45 75.06 38.67 26.64
C LEU A 45 74.52 40.04 26.17
N VAL A 46 75.36 40.82 25.53
CA VAL A 46 75.34 42.30 25.57
C VAL A 46 75.09 42.94 24.19
N ALA A 47 74.37 44.07 24.23
CA ALA A 47 74.29 45.16 23.24
C ALA A 47 74.00 44.85 21.76
N GLY A 48 72.84 45.33 21.31
CA GLY A 48 72.50 45.50 19.89
C GLY A 48 71.35 46.51 19.76
N ALA A 49 71.64 47.80 19.95
CA ALA A 49 70.61 48.85 19.91
C ALA A 49 70.14 49.11 18.48
N VAL A 50 69.07 48.42 18.08
CA VAL A 50 68.27 48.76 16.90
C VAL A 50 67.00 49.46 17.38
N PRO A 51 66.61 50.63 16.84
CA PRO A 51 65.34 51.25 17.18
C PRO A 51 64.22 50.37 16.61
N ALA A 52 63.70 49.46 17.44
CA ALA A 52 62.49 48.71 17.16
C ALA A 52 61.33 49.72 17.08
N GLN A 53 61.09 50.22 15.88
CA GLN A 53 59.93 51.02 15.54
C GLN A 53 58.71 50.12 15.72
N ALA A 54 58.21 50.08 16.95
CA ALA A 54 57.07 49.30 17.35
C ALA A 54 55.84 49.90 16.68
N GLY A 55 55.64 49.49 15.42
CA GLY A 55 54.41 49.67 14.68
C GLY A 55 53.31 48.98 15.47
N ARG A 56 52.71 49.73 16.40
CA ARG A 56 51.39 49.42 16.94
C ARG A 56 50.49 49.26 15.73
N ARG A 57 50.22 48.00 15.37
CA ARG A 57 49.17 47.67 14.42
C ARG A 57 47.94 48.35 14.96
N ASN A 58 47.47 49.39 14.28
CA ASN A 58 46.18 49.99 14.56
C ASN A 58 45.14 48.89 14.30
N LEU A 59 44.79 48.15 15.36
CA LEU A 59 43.58 47.36 15.39
C LEU A 59 42.46 48.30 15.00
N PHE A 60 41.83 48.05 13.86
CA PHE A 60 40.83 48.93 13.28
C PHE A 60 39.71 49.19 14.30
N THR A 61 39.78 50.31 15.02
CA THR A 61 38.69 50.82 15.85
C THR A 61 37.63 51.33 14.90
N ARG A 62 36.82 50.41 14.40
CA ARG A 62 35.67 50.71 13.54
C ARG A 62 34.78 51.68 14.30
N ALA A 63 34.68 52.92 13.82
CA ALA A 63 33.89 53.94 14.47
C ALA A 63 32.46 53.41 14.70
N PRO A 64 31.86 53.63 15.89
CA PRO A 64 30.52 53.14 16.17
C PRO A 64 29.55 53.70 15.12
N PRO A 65 28.66 52.88 14.54
CA PRO A 65 27.76 53.35 13.49
C PRO A 65 26.94 54.54 14.01
N THR A 66 26.89 55.60 13.21
CA THR A 66 26.14 56.83 13.52
C THR A 66 24.66 56.50 13.76
N PRO A 67 23.90 57.32 14.49
CA PRO A 67 22.47 57.08 14.71
C PRO A 67 21.72 56.83 13.39
N LEU A 68 21.99 57.61 12.34
CA LEU A 68 21.45 57.42 11.00
C LEU A 68 21.82 56.05 10.40
N ALA A 69 23.06 55.58 10.56
CA ALA A 69 23.50 54.28 10.07
C ALA A 69 22.82 53.13 10.84
N ARG A 70 22.61 53.27 12.15
CA ARG A 70 21.84 52.30 12.97
C ARG A 70 20.37 52.25 12.53
N THR A 71 19.75 53.40 12.31
CA THR A 71 18.37 53.47 11.80
C THR A 71 18.25 52.83 10.41
N LYS A 72 19.18 53.09 9.49
CA LYS A 72 19.20 52.42 8.18
C LYS A 72 19.38 50.90 8.30
N GLN A 73 20.29 50.43 9.16
CA GLN A 73 20.49 49.00 9.42
C GLN A 73 19.23 48.34 10.01
N LEU A 74 18.55 49.01 10.95
CA LEU A 74 17.27 48.53 11.50
C LEU A 74 16.18 48.46 10.43
N ILE A 75 16.07 49.48 9.57
CA ILE A 75 15.14 49.49 8.43
C ILE A 75 15.43 48.32 7.49
N TYR A 76 16.70 48.11 7.09
CA TYR A 76 17.06 46.98 6.23
C TYR A 76 16.78 45.62 6.88
N LEU A 77 17.02 45.48 8.19
CA LEU A 77 16.71 44.26 8.93
C LEU A 77 15.19 44.00 8.97
N VAL A 78 14.38 45.02 9.24
CA VAL A 78 12.91 44.92 9.23
C VAL A 78 12.39 44.55 7.84
N PHE A 79 12.89 45.19 6.78
CA PHE A 79 12.53 44.82 5.39
C PHE A 79 12.98 43.40 5.03
N ALA A 80 14.18 42.97 5.43
CA ALA A 80 14.68 41.62 5.16
C ALA A 80 13.85 40.55 5.90
N ILE A 81 13.47 40.80 7.16
CA ILE A 81 12.57 39.92 7.91
C ILE A 81 11.19 39.87 7.25
N ALA A 82 10.59 41.03 6.94
CA ALA A 82 9.26 41.09 6.31
C ALA A 82 9.24 40.38 4.94
N ALA A 83 10.24 40.63 4.08
CA ALA A 83 10.39 39.97 2.80
C ALA A 83 10.64 38.45 2.95
N GLY A 84 11.44 38.05 3.95
CA GLY A 84 11.67 36.63 4.28
C GLY A 84 10.40 35.93 4.74
N THR A 85 9.63 36.53 5.66
CA THR A 85 8.35 35.98 6.13
C THR A 85 7.32 35.90 5.00
N LEU A 86 7.20 36.94 4.16
CA LEU A 86 6.33 36.91 2.98
C LEU A 86 6.77 35.83 1.97
N GLY A 87 8.07 35.67 1.75
CA GLY A 87 8.63 34.63 0.89
C GLY A 87 8.37 33.21 1.41
N ILE A 88 8.48 32.99 2.73
CA ILE A 88 8.14 31.72 3.38
C ILE A 88 6.64 31.44 3.28
N ALA A 89 5.78 32.43 3.59
CA ALA A 89 4.33 32.26 3.50
C ALA A 89 3.88 31.96 2.06
N TYR A 90 4.47 32.67 1.07
CA TYR A 90 4.24 32.40 -0.34
C TYR A 90 4.73 31.00 -0.75
N TYR A 91 5.93 30.58 -0.34
CA TYR A 91 6.41 29.22 -0.63
C TYR A 91 5.55 28.13 0.04
N ALA A 92 5.08 28.37 1.26
CA ALA A 92 4.31 27.40 2.03
C ALA A 92 2.89 27.15 1.49
N ASP A 93 2.29 28.08 0.74
CA ASP A 93 1.00 27.86 0.07
C ASP A 93 1.18 27.01 -1.20
N SER A 94 0.50 25.86 -1.27
CA SER A 94 0.56 24.94 -2.42
C SER A 94 0.03 25.55 -3.72
N ARG A 95 -0.82 26.58 -3.65
CA ARG A 95 -1.37 27.30 -4.82
C ARG A 95 -0.36 28.23 -5.47
N SER A 96 0.72 28.59 -4.77
CA SER A 96 1.65 29.63 -5.23
C SER A 96 2.28 29.33 -6.58
N ALA A 97 2.39 30.37 -7.41
CA ALA A 97 2.79 30.26 -8.81
C ALA A 97 4.18 29.64 -8.99
N ILE A 98 5.09 29.80 -8.02
CA ILE A 98 6.42 29.17 -8.02
C ILE A 98 6.36 27.65 -8.21
N HIS A 99 5.39 26.97 -7.60
CA HIS A 99 5.30 25.52 -7.68
C HIS A 99 4.90 25.04 -9.09
N ARG A 100 3.87 25.67 -9.66
CA ARG A 100 3.33 25.32 -10.99
C ARG A 100 4.23 25.78 -12.15
N TRP A 101 4.80 26.98 -12.05
CA TRP A 101 5.47 27.66 -13.16
C TRP A 101 6.99 27.66 -13.10
N ILE A 102 7.59 27.29 -11.95
CA ILE A 102 9.06 27.17 -11.80
C ILE A 102 9.44 25.75 -11.41
N ALA A 103 8.93 25.24 -10.28
CA ALA A 103 9.36 23.94 -9.75
C ALA A 103 9.00 22.77 -10.67
N VAL A 104 7.75 22.67 -11.13
CA VAL A 104 7.33 21.60 -12.05
C VAL A 104 8.04 21.65 -13.41
N PRO A 105 8.17 22.81 -14.10
CA PRO A 105 8.99 22.91 -15.31
C PRO A 105 10.46 22.53 -15.09
N ALA A 106 11.09 22.98 -14.00
CA ALA A 106 12.47 22.60 -13.67
C ALA A 106 12.62 21.07 -13.45
N LEU A 107 11.71 20.45 -12.68
CA LEU A 107 11.67 18.99 -12.50
C LEU A 107 11.44 18.22 -13.81
N LYS A 108 10.78 18.82 -14.80
CA LYS A 108 10.58 18.23 -16.12
C LYS A 108 11.79 18.41 -17.05
N ALA A 109 12.50 19.52 -16.92
CA ALA A 109 13.64 19.87 -17.78
C ALA A 109 14.95 19.19 -17.35
N PHE A 110 15.18 19.01 -16.05
CA PHE A 110 16.46 18.53 -15.52
C PHE A 110 16.47 17.07 -15.05
N LEU A 111 15.31 16.40 -14.94
CA LEU A 111 15.21 15.04 -14.40
C LEU A 111 14.28 14.17 -15.24
N ASP A 112 14.65 12.90 -15.39
CA ASP A 112 13.77 11.87 -15.93
C ASP A 112 12.50 11.71 -15.05
N PRO A 113 11.42 11.12 -15.59
CA PRO A 113 10.16 11.03 -14.87
C PRO A 113 10.23 10.27 -13.53
N GLU A 114 11.07 9.24 -13.40
CA GLU A 114 11.20 8.47 -12.16
C GLU A 114 12.06 9.21 -11.12
N SER A 115 13.17 9.83 -11.54
CA SER A 115 13.99 10.65 -10.62
C SER A 115 13.26 11.90 -10.15
N ALA A 116 12.49 12.56 -11.03
CA ALA A 116 11.64 13.69 -10.65
C ALA A 116 10.57 13.28 -9.61
N GLN A 117 9.94 12.11 -9.77
CA GLN A 117 8.97 11.60 -8.80
C GLN A 117 9.63 11.27 -7.45
N LYS A 118 10.80 10.62 -7.45
CA LYS A 118 11.56 10.32 -6.23
C LYS A 118 11.96 11.61 -5.49
N LEU A 119 12.46 12.62 -6.21
CA LEU A 119 12.81 13.91 -5.62
C LEU A 119 11.57 14.61 -5.03
N ALA A 120 10.42 14.56 -5.71
CA ALA A 120 9.17 15.13 -5.17
C ALA A 120 8.74 14.43 -3.88
N VAL A 121 8.76 13.09 -3.82
CA VAL A 121 8.47 12.31 -2.60
C VAL A 121 9.46 12.67 -1.48
N LYS A 122 10.76 12.76 -1.77
CA LYS A 122 11.76 13.17 -0.77
C LYS A 122 11.57 14.60 -0.26
N MET A 123 11.14 15.54 -1.10
CA MET A 123 10.80 16.89 -0.64
C MET A 123 9.55 16.89 0.26
N LEU A 124 8.54 16.08 -0.06
CA LEU A 124 7.33 15.89 0.75
C LEU A 124 7.61 15.23 2.11
N GLU A 125 8.59 14.31 2.18
CA GLU A 125 9.06 13.69 3.43
C GLU A 125 9.69 14.70 4.41
N THR A 126 10.32 15.78 3.93
CA THR A 126 11.06 16.73 4.80
C THR A 126 10.20 17.51 5.80
N GLY A 127 8.88 17.57 5.61
CA GLY A 127 7.97 18.42 6.38
C GLY A 127 8.03 19.92 6.04
N LEU A 128 8.98 20.35 5.19
CA LEU A 128 9.08 21.71 4.63
C LEU A 128 8.23 21.90 3.35
N ALA A 129 7.57 20.85 2.88
CA ALA A 129 6.72 20.92 1.70
C ALA A 129 5.56 21.93 1.86
N PRO A 130 5.09 22.52 0.75
CA PRO A 130 3.93 23.39 0.76
C PRO A 130 2.68 22.63 1.21
N ARG A 131 1.66 23.38 1.64
CA ARG A 131 0.40 22.89 2.18
C ARG A 131 -0.78 23.62 1.58
N ASP A 132 -1.94 22.97 1.54
CA ASP A 132 -3.21 23.64 1.33
C ASP A 132 -3.60 24.39 2.62
N LEU A 133 -3.72 25.71 2.55
CA LEU A 133 -3.98 26.60 3.68
C LEU A 133 -5.46 27.05 3.73
N VAL A 134 -6.33 26.40 2.97
CA VAL A 134 -7.75 26.73 2.83
C VAL A 134 -8.57 25.54 3.30
N ASP A 135 -9.66 25.81 4.01
CA ASP A 135 -10.64 24.79 4.40
C ASP A 135 -11.42 24.28 3.18
N ASP A 136 -12.05 23.12 3.33
CA ASP A 136 -12.90 22.54 2.28
C ASP A 136 -14.34 23.02 2.41
N ASP A 137 -14.97 23.29 1.26
CA ASP A 137 -16.36 23.71 1.21
C ASP A 137 -17.30 22.53 1.46
N ALA A 138 -18.34 22.73 2.27
CA ALA A 138 -19.26 21.67 2.67
C ALA A 138 -19.97 20.99 1.48
N VAL A 139 -20.04 21.60 0.29
CA VAL A 139 -20.58 20.92 -0.91
C VAL A 139 -19.71 19.74 -1.38
N LEU A 140 -18.44 19.69 -0.99
CA LEU A 140 -17.50 18.58 -1.29
C LEU A 140 -17.59 17.43 -0.28
N GLU A 141 -18.25 17.65 0.86
CA GLU A 141 -18.34 16.66 1.93
C GLU A 141 -18.92 15.35 1.40
N THR A 142 -18.28 14.23 1.75
CA THR A 142 -18.72 12.90 1.33
C THR A 142 -18.56 11.88 2.44
N GLU A 143 -19.19 10.73 2.28
CA GLU A 143 -19.05 9.58 3.18
C GLU A 143 -18.53 8.39 2.38
N LEU A 144 -17.53 7.70 2.92
CA LEU A 144 -16.91 6.54 2.29
C LEU A 144 -16.66 5.47 3.36
N PHE A 145 -17.28 4.30 3.21
CA PHE A 145 -17.20 3.18 4.16
C PHE A 145 -17.56 3.56 5.62
N GLY A 146 -18.61 4.35 5.83
CA GLY A 146 -19.01 4.82 7.16
C GLY A 146 -18.13 5.92 7.75
N ARG A 147 -17.15 6.44 6.98
CA ARG A 147 -16.25 7.53 7.40
C ARG A 147 -16.54 8.80 6.61
N LYS A 148 -16.75 9.89 7.34
CA LYS A 148 -16.91 11.23 6.78
C LYS A 148 -15.57 11.77 6.27
N LEU A 149 -15.56 12.29 5.05
CA LEU A 149 -14.42 12.91 4.38
C LEU A 149 -14.72 14.38 4.08
N SER A 150 -13.69 15.23 4.26
CA SER A 150 -13.72 16.67 3.98
C SER A 150 -13.92 16.99 2.50
N ASN A 151 -13.38 16.15 1.61
CA ASN A 151 -13.55 16.22 0.17
C ASN A 151 -13.39 14.82 -0.47
N PRO A 152 -13.83 14.62 -1.72
CA PRO A 152 -13.87 13.30 -2.35
C PRO A 152 -12.60 12.98 -3.17
N ILE A 153 -11.55 13.80 -3.06
CA ILE A 153 -10.39 13.77 -3.97
C ILE A 153 -9.18 13.19 -3.26
N GLY A 154 -8.66 12.09 -3.80
CA GLY A 154 -7.48 11.41 -3.30
C GLY A 154 -6.33 11.29 -4.30
N LEU A 155 -5.25 10.70 -3.82
CA LEU A 155 -4.06 10.37 -4.61
C LEU A 155 -3.99 8.85 -4.83
N ALA A 156 -3.85 8.40 -6.08
CA ALA A 156 -3.78 6.98 -6.41
C ALA A 156 -2.43 6.33 -6.03
N ALA A 157 -2.45 5.00 -5.84
CA ALA A 157 -1.24 4.20 -5.68
C ALA A 157 -0.23 4.40 -6.81
N GLY A 158 1.03 4.23 -6.42
CA GLY A 158 2.19 4.31 -7.27
C GLY A 158 2.94 5.64 -7.15
N PHE A 159 2.34 6.67 -6.53
CA PHE A 159 3.04 7.92 -6.23
C PHE A 159 4.00 7.75 -5.05
N ASP A 160 3.46 7.57 -3.83
CA ASP A 160 4.22 7.14 -2.65
C ASP A 160 4.10 5.61 -2.48
N LYS A 161 5.02 4.89 -3.13
CA LYS A 161 5.06 3.42 -3.06
C LYS A 161 5.56 2.91 -1.70
N GLN A 162 6.30 3.72 -0.95
CA GLN A 162 7.08 3.27 0.19
C GLN A 162 6.68 3.89 1.54
N ALA A 163 5.55 4.60 1.64
CA ALA A 163 5.07 5.27 2.85
C ALA A 163 6.04 6.33 3.40
N GLU A 164 6.72 7.06 2.50
CA GLU A 164 7.73 8.08 2.84
C GLU A 164 7.11 9.46 3.07
N ALA A 165 6.04 9.79 2.35
CA ALA A 165 5.55 11.16 2.21
C ALA A 165 4.08 11.36 2.67
N ILE A 166 3.52 10.40 3.40
CA ILE A 166 2.10 10.37 3.82
C ILE A 166 1.61 11.72 4.37
N ASP A 167 2.29 12.29 5.37
CA ASP A 167 1.86 13.56 5.98
C ASP A 167 1.98 14.73 5.01
N GLY A 168 3.10 14.84 4.28
CA GLY A 168 3.30 15.90 3.29
C GLY A 168 2.28 15.85 2.16
N LEU A 169 1.84 14.66 1.75
CA LEU A 169 0.78 14.47 0.75
C LEU A 169 -0.61 14.81 1.31
N LEU A 170 -0.95 14.37 2.52
CA LEU A 170 -2.22 14.73 3.17
C LEU A 170 -2.35 16.24 3.40
N ASP A 171 -1.23 16.92 3.67
CA ASP A 171 -1.16 18.37 3.85
C ASP A 171 -1.35 19.14 2.52
N LEU A 172 -1.31 18.50 1.34
CA LEU A 172 -1.63 19.13 0.03
C LEU A 172 -3.13 19.29 -0.27
N GLY A 173 -3.99 18.93 0.68
CA GLY A 173 -5.45 19.13 0.55
C GLY A 173 -6.22 17.94 -0.04
N PHE A 174 -5.57 16.80 -0.28
CA PHE A 174 -6.27 15.55 -0.56
C PHE A 174 -7.14 15.12 0.64
N GLY A 175 -8.33 14.57 0.37
CA GLY A 175 -9.20 13.92 1.34
C GLY A 175 -8.73 12.51 1.71
N PHE A 176 -8.05 11.81 0.80
CA PHE A 176 -7.40 10.53 1.11
C PHE A 176 -6.14 10.32 0.26
N ILE A 177 -5.26 9.41 0.67
CA ILE A 177 -4.14 8.98 -0.17
C ILE A 177 -4.04 7.46 -0.20
N GLU A 178 -3.63 6.89 -1.34
CA GLU A 178 -3.39 5.47 -1.52
C GLU A 178 -1.87 5.23 -1.69
N ILE A 179 -1.23 4.59 -0.71
CA ILE A 179 0.20 4.20 -0.80
C ILE A 179 0.36 2.84 -1.50
N GLY A 180 1.59 2.53 -1.95
CA GLY A 180 1.92 1.26 -2.59
C GLY A 180 1.84 1.32 -4.12
N SER A 181 1.56 0.24 -4.86
CA SER A 181 1.33 -1.13 -4.38
C SER A 181 2.55 -1.71 -3.66
N VAL A 182 2.32 -2.22 -2.45
CA VAL A 182 3.34 -2.90 -1.64
C VAL A 182 3.27 -4.40 -1.86
N THR A 183 4.41 -5.08 -1.95
CA THR A 183 4.51 -6.54 -2.00
C THR A 183 5.02 -7.10 -0.67
N PRO A 184 4.76 -8.38 -0.32
CA PRO A 184 5.29 -8.99 0.90
C PRO A 184 6.80 -8.85 1.04
N GLU A 185 7.54 -9.36 0.06
CA GLU A 185 8.99 -9.29 0.00
C GLU A 185 9.45 -8.08 -0.82
N PRO A 186 10.64 -7.52 -0.52
CA PRO A 186 11.22 -6.46 -1.33
C PRO A 186 11.49 -6.91 -2.77
N GLN A 187 11.23 -6.04 -3.75
CA GLN A 187 11.64 -6.28 -5.14
C GLN A 187 11.90 -4.97 -5.90
N PRO A 188 12.94 -4.92 -6.77
CA PRO A 188 13.37 -3.69 -7.43
C PRO A 188 12.41 -3.21 -8.54
N GLY A 189 11.48 -4.06 -9.00
CA GLY A 189 10.59 -3.82 -10.14
C GLY A 189 11.14 -4.36 -11.47
N ASN A 190 10.80 -3.73 -12.58
CA ASN A 190 11.42 -3.97 -13.90
C ASN A 190 12.67 -3.09 -14.10
N PRO A 191 13.58 -3.42 -15.04
CA PRO A 191 14.73 -2.57 -15.40
C PRO A 191 14.32 -1.17 -15.84
N GLN A 192 15.22 -0.20 -15.64
CA GLN A 192 15.08 1.19 -16.11
C GLN A 192 15.66 1.34 -17.53
N PRO A 193 15.21 2.32 -18.34
CA PRO A 193 14.10 3.24 -18.08
C PRO A 193 12.73 2.55 -18.18
N ARG A 194 11.79 3.01 -17.35
CA ARG A 194 10.48 2.37 -17.13
C ARG A 194 9.33 3.33 -16.87
N TYR A 195 9.54 4.64 -16.98
CA TYR A 195 8.52 5.66 -16.82
C TYR A 195 8.77 6.79 -17.82
N PHE A 196 7.79 7.04 -18.68
CA PHE A 196 7.90 7.88 -19.86
C PHE A 196 6.76 8.87 -19.86
N ARG A 197 7.05 10.14 -20.16
CA ARG A 197 6.05 11.21 -20.29
C ARG A 197 5.71 11.40 -21.76
N LEU A 198 4.42 11.38 -22.09
CA LEU A 198 3.88 11.77 -23.39
C LEU A 198 3.30 13.17 -23.21
N ILE A 199 4.16 14.19 -23.40
CA ILE A 199 3.90 15.57 -22.98
C ILE A 199 2.68 16.16 -23.69
N GLU A 200 2.56 15.94 -25.01
CA GLU A 200 1.45 16.44 -25.82
C GLU A 200 0.08 15.84 -25.43
N ASP A 201 0.09 14.63 -24.89
CA ASP A 201 -1.10 13.87 -24.53
C ASP A 201 -1.52 14.05 -23.06
N ASN A 202 -0.76 14.85 -22.29
CA ASN A 202 -0.86 14.92 -20.81
C ASN A 202 -0.89 13.51 -20.17
N ALA A 203 -0.06 12.62 -20.71
CA ALA A 203 -0.08 11.19 -20.45
C ALA A 203 1.29 10.68 -20.00
N CYS A 204 1.31 9.48 -19.45
CA CYS A 204 2.55 8.74 -19.21
C CYS A 204 2.36 7.25 -19.49
N ILE A 205 3.40 6.59 -20.01
CA ILE A 205 3.52 5.14 -20.06
C ILE A 205 4.47 4.69 -18.95
N ASN A 206 4.12 3.64 -18.21
CA ASN A 206 5.00 3.07 -17.20
C ASN A 206 5.02 1.54 -17.22
N ARG A 207 6.18 0.97 -16.93
CA ARG A 207 6.39 -0.47 -16.72
C ARG A 207 7.07 -0.76 -15.38
N PHE A 208 6.60 -0.21 -14.26
CA PHE A 208 7.29 -0.36 -12.97
C PHE A 208 7.42 -1.82 -12.47
N GLY A 209 6.37 -2.64 -12.61
CA GLY A 209 6.35 -4.03 -12.14
C GLY A 209 6.46 -4.16 -10.61
N PHE A 210 5.69 -3.36 -9.87
CA PHE A 210 5.65 -3.28 -8.40
C PHE A 210 7.04 -3.17 -7.74
N ASN A 211 7.74 -2.06 -7.92
CA ASN A 211 8.96 -1.79 -7.15
C ASN A 211 8.60 -1.45 -5.69
N SER A 212 9.02 -2.28 -4.73
CA SER A 212 8.60 -2.19 -3.32
C SER A 212 9.73 -2.61 -2.38
N GLU A 213 9.79 -1.98 -1.20
CA GLU A 213 10.72 -2.33 -0.12
C GLU A 213 10.19 -3.42 0.84
N GLY A 214 9.04 -4.03 0.54
CA GLY A 214 8.46 -5.13 1.30
C GLY A 214 7.63 -4.69 2.51
N HIS A 215 6.66 -5.52 2.93
CA HIS A 215 5.73 -5.20 4.02
C HIS A 215 6.44 -4.80 5.33
N ASN A 216 7.60 -5.39 5.63
CA ASN A 216 8.32 -5.13 6.88
C ASN A 216 8.88 -3.69 6.96
N VAL A 217 9.36 -3.12 5.85
CA VAL A 217 9.87 -1.74 5.83
C VAL A 217 8.72 -0.74 5.92
N ILE A 218 7.64 -0.97 5.16
CA ILE A 218 6.43 -0.13 5.18
C ILE A 218 5.81 -0.12 6.57
N LEU A 219 5.64 -1.29 7.19
CA LEU A 219 5.13 -1.40 8.55
C LEU A 219 6.00 -0.65 9.57
N SER A 220 7.33 -0.67 9.40
CA SER A 220 8.25 0.10 10.24
C SER A 220 7.98 1.60 10.12
N ARG A 221 7.86 2.13 8.90
CA ARG A 221 7.52 3.55 8.66
C ARG A 221 6.15 3.93 9.21
N LEU A 222 5.12 3.10 9.02
CA LEU A 222 3.77 3.35 9.55
C LEU A 222 3.75 3.38 11.09
N ARG A 223 4.48 2.46 11.74
CA ARG A 223 4.65 2.45 13.22
C ARG A 223 5.41 3.66 13.73
N ASP A 224 6.51 4.02 13.08
CA ASP A 224 7.28 5.22 13.42
C ASP A 224 6.45 6.50 13.24
N ARG A 225 5.68 6.61 12.15
CA ARG A 225 4.77 7.72 11.91
C ARG A 225 3.74 7.88 13.04
N ILE A 226 3.06 6.81 13.43
CA ILE A 226 2.12 6.84 14.58
C ILE A 226 2.87 7.22 15.86
N ARG A 227 4.05 6.64 16.12
CA ARG A 227 4.88 6.97 17.29
C ARG A 227 5.29 8.46 17.32
N ARG A 228 5.73 9.01 16.19
CA ARG A 228 6.08 10.44 16.07
C ARG A 228 4.85 11.30 16.33
N TRP A 229 3.70 10.97 15.74
CA TRP A 229 2.45 11.69 16.01
C TRP A 229 2.11 11.67 17.50
N LEU A 230 2.16 10.52 18.18
CA LEU A 230 1.89 10.39 19.62
C LEU A 230 2.83 11.25 20.49
N LEU A 231 4.11 11.34 20.12
CA LEU A 231 5.10 12.14 20.85
C LEU A 231 4.86 13.65 20.67
N HIS A 232 4.50 14.10 19.45
CA HIS A 232 4.25 15.51 19.15
C HIS A 232 2.86 15.98 19.60
N SER A 233 1.83 15.12 19.55
CA SER A 233 0.48 15.37 20.07
C SER A 233 0.37 15.28 21.59
N SER A 234 1.50 15.31 22.31
CA SER A 234 1.52 15.34 23.78
C SER A 234 1.16 16.72 24.38
N SER A 235 0.91 17.72 23.53
CA SER A 235 0.15 18.93 23.87
C SER A 235 -1.36 18.67 23.75
N VAL A 236 -2.12 19.07 24.78
CA VAL A 236 -3.53 18.65 24.97
C VAL A 236 -4.43 19.00 23.77
N ALA A 237 -4.20 20.11 23.07
CA ALA A 237 -5.05 20.59 21.98
C ALA A 237 -5.19 19.59 20.81
N ASN A 238 -4.08 19.10 20.24
CA ASN A 238 -4.12 18.18 19.09
C ASN A 238 -4.81 16.85 19.43
N LEU A 239 -4.71 16.41 20.69
CA LEU A 239 -5.39 15.22 21.19
C LEU A 239 -6.88 15.50 21.42
N GLN A 240 -7.23 16.69 21.96
CA GLN A 240 -8.60 17.15 22.16
C GLN A 240 -9.36 17.21 20.83
N ASP A 241 -8.80 17.86 19.80
CA ASP A 241 -9.44 18.01 18.49
C ASP A 241 -9.61 16.66 17.78
N ALA A 242 -8.64 15.76 17.93
CA ALA A 242 -8.70 14.41 17.36
C ALA A 242 -9.69 13.49 18.09
N LEU A 243 -9.88 13.66 19.41
CA LEU A 243 -10.92 12.96 20.19
C LEU A 243 -12.32 13.55 19.97
N LEU A 244 -12.44 14.86 19.76
CA LEU A 244 -13.70 15.53 19.41
C LEU A 244 -14.25 15.07 18.04
N ALA A 245 -13.37 14.58 17.15
CA ALA A 245 -13.76 13.96 15.88
C ALA A 245 -14.34 12.54 16.02
N SER A 246 -14.14 11.86 17.17
CA SER A 246 -14.75 10.56 17.51
C SER A 246 -15.45 10.65 18.88
N PRO A 247 -16.61 11.34 18.96
CA PRO A 247 -17.24 11.78 20.22
C PRO A 247 -17.61 10.67 21.20
N ASP A 248 -17.77 9.42 20.74
CA ASP A 248 -18.15 8.26 21.59
C ASP A 248 -16.99 7.68 22.42
N SER A 249 -15.77 8.20 22.28
CA SER A 249 -14.52 7.59 22.82
C SER A 249 -13.97 8.22 24.11
N ALA A 250 -14.79 8.98 24.84
CA ALA A 250 -14.38 9.74 26.02
C ALA A 250 -14.11 8.89 27.28
N SER A 251 -12.90 8.32 27.42
CA SER A 251 -12.39 7.92 28.75
C SER A 251 -10.87 7.73 28.89
N VAL A 252 -10.10 7.46 27.83
CA VAL A 252 -8.75 6.89 28.02
C VAL A 252 -7.62 7.92 27.96
N ASN A 253 -6.86 8.03 29.04
CA ASN A 253 -5.68 8.89 29.14
C ASN A 253 -4.55 8.36 28.22
N ALA A 254 -4.24 9.09 27.15
CA ALA A 254 -3.26 8.69 26.13
C ALA A 254 -1.87 8.35 26.72
N ARG A 255 -1.43 9.01 27.79
CA ARG A 255 -0.14 8.70 28.44
C ARG A 255 -0.14 7.31 29.10
N GLN A 256 -1.29 6.87 29.62
CA GLN A 256 -1.47 5.57 30.26
C GLN A 256 -1.61 4.45 29.22
N LEU A 257 -2.24 4.70 28.07
CA LEU A 257 -2.22 3.80 26.91
C LEU A 257 -0.80 3.58 26.37
N ILE A 258 -0.04 4.66 26.15
CA ILE A 258 1.35 4.58 25.64
C ILE A 258 2.24 3.80 26.62
N ALA A 259 2.06 3.98 27.93
CA ALA A 259 2.81 3.27 28.96
C ALA A 259 2.44 1.78 29.06
N THR A 260 1.17 1.42 28.83
CA THR A 260 0.69 0.02 28.92
C THR A 260 0.91 -0.78 27.63
N HIS A 261 0.96 -0.12 26.47
CA HIS A 261 1.03 -0.76 25.15
C HIS A 261 2.28 -0.40 24.32
N PRO A 262 3.51 -0.44 24.87
CA PRO A 262 4.72 0.09 24.21
C PRO A 262 5.15 -0.64 22.92
N LYS A 263 4.50 -1.75 22.57
CA LYS A 263 4.79 -2.57 21.38
C LYS A 263 3.71 -2.58 20.31
N SER A 264 2.53 -1.98 20.55
CA SER A 264 1.41 -1.98 19.60
C SER A 264 0.91 -0.56 19.34
N THR A 265 1.48 0.11 18.35
CA THR A 265 1.05 1.46 17.96
C THR A 265 -0.33 1.47 17.30
N SER A 266 -0.76 0.37 16.65
CA SER A 266 -2.11 0.24 16.10
C SER A 266 -3.17 0.15 17.22
N ALA A 267 -2.90 -0.59 18.31
CA ALA A 267 -3.84 -0.71 19.42
C ALA A 267 -4.18 0.62 20.09
N PHE A 268 -3.28 1.61 20.07
CA PHE A 268 -3.62 2.98 20.48
C PHE A 268 -4.69 3.60 19.57
N VAL A 269 -4.48 3.49 18.25
CA VAL A 269 -5.36 4.05 17.21
C VAL A 269 -6.72 3.33 17.24
N ASP A 270 -6.75 2.03 17.56
CA ASP A 270 -7.97 1.27 17.83
C ASP A 270 -8.72 1.76 19.09
N ALA A 271 -8.00 1.94 20.20
CA ALA A 271 -8.59 2.36 21.48
C ALA A 271 -9.12 3.80 21.45
N THR A 272 -8.52 4.68 20.64
CA THR A 272 -8.90 6.09 20.46
C THR A 272 -9.77 6.35 19.23
N ASP A 273 -10.11 5.29 18.48
CA ASP A 273 -10.92 5.35 17.24
C ASP A 273 -10.37 6.26 16.14
N LEU A 274 -9.08 6.59 16.19
CA LEU A 274 -8.46 7.52 15.26
C LEU A 274 -8.37 6.95 13.84
N PRO A 275 -8.50 7.80 12.79
CA PRO A 275 -8.17 7.40 11.44
C PRO A 275 -6.66 7.19 11.31
N ARG A 276 -6.26 6.24 10.47
CA ARG A 276 -4.85 5.86 10.21
C ARG A 276 -4.13 6.92 9.38
N SER A 277 -4.90 7.77 8.69
CA SER A 277 -4.45 9.08 8.19
C SER A 277 -3.89 10.01 9.28
N LEU A 278 -4.19 9.80 10.56
CA LEU A 278 -3.84 10.69 11.69
C LEU A 278 -4.23 12.17 11.44
N ARG A 279 -5.31 12.37 10.65
CA ARG A 279 -5.89 13.66 10.27
C ARG A 279 -7.42 13.53 10.29
N PRO A 280 -8.16 14.41 10.98
CA PRO A 280 -9.62 14.41 10.95
C PRO A 280 -10.17 14.51 9.52
N ALA A 281 -11.29 13.84 9.26
CA ALA A 281 -11.98 13.83 7.96
C ALA A 281 -11.09 13.50 6.73
N LYS A 282 -10.07 12.64 6.94
CA LYS A 282 -9.17 12.11 5.90
C LYS A 282 -8.85 10.64 6.10
N MET A 283 -8.50 9.92 5.03
CA MET A 283 -8.18 8.49 5.06
C MET A 283 -6.82 8.12 4.44
N LEU A 284 -6.20 7.04 4.95
CA LEU A 284 -5.01 6.39 4.40
C LEU A 284 -5.37 5.01 3.83
N GLY A 285 -5.32 4.89 2.51
CA GLY A 285 -5.42 3.61 1.80
C GLY A 285 -4.06 2.93 1.64
N ILE A 286 -4.01 1.61 1.77
CA ILE A 286 -2.83 0.81 1.46
C ILE A 286 -3.15 -0.15 0.31
N ASN A 287 -2.49 0.04 -0.82
CA ASN A 287 -2.63 -0.80 -2.00
C ASN A 287 -1.64 -1.98 -1.92
N LEU A 288 -2.14 -3.19 -2.13
CA LEU A 288 -1.40 -4.46 -2.05
C LEU A 288 -1.16 -5.03 -3.46
N GLY A 289 0.05 -5.54 -3.70
CA GLY A 289 0.44 -6.23 -4.92
C GLY A 289 1.11 -7.57 -4.62
N LYS A 290 1.14 -8.44 -5.63
CA LYS A 290 1.81 -9.75 -5.57
C LYS A 290 3.29 -9.65 -5.91
N ASN A 291 4.15 -10.41 -5.24
CA ASN A 291 5.54 -10.57 -5.68
C ASN A 291 5.58 -11.31 -7.03
N LYS A 292 6.57 -10.97 -7.87
CA LYS A 292 6.76 -11.62 -9.19
C LYS A 292 7.15 -13.10 -9.08
N THR A 293 7.80 -13.46 -7.98
CA THR A 293 8.31 -14.82 -7.70
C THR A 293 7.26 -15.76 -7.11
N SER A 294 6.19 -15.22 -6.54
CA SER A 294 5.07 -16.02 -6.03
C SER A 294 4.30 -16.66 -7.19
N ASN A 295 3.65 -17.80 -6.96
CA ASN A 295 2.78 -18.45 -7.94
C ASN A 295 1.73 -17.44 -8.49
N GLU A 296 1.39 -17.52 -9.77
CA GLU A 296 0.50 -16.56 -10.45
C GLU A 296 -0.90 -16.54 -9.83
N GLU A 297 -1.44 -17.71 -9.48
CA GLU A 297 -2.78 -17.90 -8.92
C GLU A 297 -2.81 -17.90 -7.38
N SER A 298 -1.65 -17.78 -6.71
CA SER A 298 -1.61 -17.74 -5.25
C SER A 298 -2.14 -16.42 -4.70
N VAL A 299 -3.03 -16.55 -3.71
CA VAL A 299 -3.65 -15.44 -2.96
C VAL A 299 -2.80 -15.04 -1.73
N ASP A 300 -1.78 -15.83 -1.38
CA ASP A 300 -1.02 -15.73 -0.13
C ASP A 300 -0.41 -14.34 0.10
N ASP A 301 0.03 -13.67 -0.96
CA ASP A 301 0.66 -12.35 -0.86
C ASP A 301 -0.34 -11.27 -0.47
N TYR A 302 -1.59 -11.37 -0.93
CA TYR A 302 -2.67 -10.48 -0.54
C TYR A 302 -3.13 -10.78 0.89
N VAL A 303 -3.26 -12.06 1.29
CA VAL A 303 -3.56 -12.47 2.67
C VAL A 303 -2.51 -11.91 3.64
N LYS A 304 -1.21 -12.15 3.38
CA LYS A 304 -0.11 -11.57 4.15
C LYS A 304 -0.17 -10.05 4.21
N GLY A 305 -0.60 -9.38 3.14
CA GLY A 305 -0.72 -7.92 3.09
C GLY A 305 -1.86 -7.39 3.95
N VAL A 306 -3.02 -8.03 3.89
CA VAL A 306 -4.17 -7.75 4.75
C VAL A 306 -3.78 -7.92 6.21
N GLU A 307 -3.31 -9.11 6.60
CA GLU A 307 -2.91 -9.41 7.98
C GLU A 307 -1.84 -8.48 8.55
N ARG A 308 -0.89 -8.06 7.70
CA ARG A 308 0.30 -7.31 8.14
C ARG A 308 0.11 -5.80 8.15
N LEU A 309 -0.67 -5.26 7.20
CA LEU A 309 -0.82 -3.81 6.97
C LEU A 309 -2.24 -3.31 7.24
N GLY A 310 -3.26 -4.17 7.23
CA GLY A 310 -4.66 -3.84 7.52
C GLY A 310 -4.90 -3.03 8.81
N PRO A 311 -4.25 -3.35 9.95
CA PRO A 311 -4.41 -2.55 11.19
C PRO A 311 -3.91 -1.10 11.07
N TYR A 312 -3.11 -0.80 10.05
CA TYR A 312 -2.45 0.49 9.79
C TYR A 312 -3.05 1.23 8.59
N ALA A 313 -4.18 0.75 8.06
CA ALA A 313 -4.93 1.38 6.97
C ALA A 313 -6.34 1.80 7.41
N ASP A 314 -6.87 2.84 6.76
CA ASP A 314 -8.31 3.17 6.77
C ASP A 314 -9.06 2.44 5.65
N MET A 315 -8.35 1.92 4.64
CA MET A 315 -8.86 1.01 3.60
C MET A 315 -7.70 0.21 2.97
N ILE A 316 -7.96 -1.03 2.55
CA ILE A 316 -6.99 -1.92 1.89
C ILE A 316 -7.45 -2.19 0.45
N ILE A 317 -6.55 -2.08 -0.52
CA ILE A 317 -6.89 -2.21 -1.95
C ILE A 317 -6.08 -3.35 -2.59
N VAL A 318 -6.78 -4.39 -3.03
CA VAL A 318 -6.23 -5.55 -3.74
C VAL A 318 -6.02 -5.20 -5.22
N ASN A 319 -4.77 -5.08 -5.66
CA ASN A 319 -4.45 -4.71 -7.03
C ASN A 319 -4.23 -5.94 -7.93
N VAL A 320 -5.24 -6.28 -8.72
CA VAL A 320 -5.24 -7.35 -9.72
C VAL A 320 -5.03 -6.83 -11.16
N SER A 321 -4.68 -5.55 -11.34
CA SER A 321 -4.85 -4.84 -12.62
C SER A 321 -3.59 -4.22 -13.22
N SER A 322 -2.44 -4.32 -12.54
CA SER A 322 -1.14 -3.91 -13.11
C SER A 322 -0.84 -4.68 -14.40
N PRO A 323 -0.61 -4.00 -15.55
CA PRO A 323 -0.17 -4.67 -16.79
C PRO A 323 1.32 -5.08 -16.73
N ASN A 324 2.03 -4.66 -15.68
CA ASN A 324 3.49 -4.69 -15.59
C ASN A 324 4.03 -5.88 -14.78
N THR A 325 3.12 -6.71 -14.27
CA THR A 325 3.39 -7.94 -13.54
C THR A 325 2.77 -9.07 -14.37
N PRO A 326 3.57 -10.00 -14.95
CA PRO A 326 3.04 -11.07 -15.79
C PRO A 326 1.93 -11.85 -15.11
N GLY A 327 0.92 -12.23 -15.88
CA GLY A 327 -0.23 -13.02 -15.43
C GLY A 327 -1.24 -12.31 -14.52
N LEU A 328 -0.86 -11.25 -13.81
CA LEU A 328 -1.67 -10.63 -12.75
C LEU A 328 -3.10 -10.28 -13.19
N ARG A 329 -3.26 -9.73 -14.40
CA ARG A 329 -4.58 -9.37 -14.94
C ARG A 329 -5.54 -10.54 -15.12
N ARG A 330 -5.03 -11.78 -15.26
CA ARG A 330 -5.87 -13.00 -15.36
C ARG A 330 -6.65 -13.27 -14.08
N LEU A 331 -6.22 -12.73 -12.93
CA LEU A 331 -6.94 -12.81 -11.65
C LEU A 331 -8.29 -12.08 -11.68
N GLN A 332 -8.59 -11.29 -12.71
CA GLN A 332 -9.88 -10.60 -12.87
C GLN A 332 -10.99 -11.49 -13.46
N ARG A 333 -10.68 -12.73 -13.88
CA ARG A 333 -11.68 -13.70 -14.35
C ARG A 333 -12.61 -14.12 -13.21
N ARG A 334 -13.92 -14.13 -13.45
CA ARG A 334 -14.99 -14.34 -12.45
C ARG A 334 -14.64 -15.27 -11.29
N GLY A 335 -14.41 -16.56 -11.56
CA GLY A 335 -14.18 -17.56 -10.51
C GLY A 335 -12.88 -17.39 -9.74
N VAL A 336 -11.80 -17.00 -10.43
CA VAL A 336 -10.49 -16.73 -9.80
C VAL A 336 -10.58 -15.48 -8.91
N LEU A 337 -11.31 -14.46 -9.37
CA LEU A 337 -11.53 -13.24 -8.61
C LEU A 337 -12.44 -13.48 -7.39
N GLU A 338 -13.53 -14.20 -7.57
CA GLU A 338 -14.50 -14.53 -6.51
C GLU A 338 -13.81 -15.30 -5.37
N ASP A 339 -12.98 -16.31 -5.69
CA ASP A 339 -12.19 -17.04 -4.71
C ASP A 339 -11.11 -16.17 -4.04
N LEU A 340 -10.30 -15.45 -4.82
CA LEU A 340 -9.25 -14.55 -4.31
C LEU A 340 -9.81 -13.54 -3.31
N LEU A 341 -10.90 -12.87 -3.67
CA LEU A 341 -11.52 -11.87 -2.81
C LEU A 341 -12.15 -12.51 -1.56
N THR A 342 -12.77 -13.69 -1.68
CA THR A 342 -13.33 -14.43 -0.54
C THR A 342 -12.25 -14.83 0.46
N GLN A 343 -11.09 -15.30 -0.01
CA GLN A 343 -9.95 -15.62 0.85
C GLN A 343 -9.38 -14.37 1.55
N VAL A 344 -9.28 -13.24 0.84
CA VAL A 344 -8.83 -11.95 1.40
C VAL A 344 -9.82 -11.40 2.43
N VAL A 345 -11.13 -11.51 2.20
CA VAL A 345 -12.18 -11.14 3.18
C VAL A 345 -12.09 -12.02 4.43
N ARG A 346 -11.93 -13.33 4.26
CA ARG A 346 -11.70 -14.26 5.38
C ARG A 346 -10.45 -13.89 6.20
N ALA A 347 -9.37 -13.48 5.54
CA ALA A 347 -8.16 -13.00 6.23
C ALA A 347 -8.43 -11.70 7.02
N ARG A 348 -9.16 -10.74 6.42
CA ARG A 348 -9.57 -9.48 7.09
C ARG A 348 -10.41 -9.74 8.32
N ASP A 349 -11.39 -10.64 8.24
CA ASP A 349 -12.23 -11.00 9.37
C ASP A 349 -11.48 -11.81 10.44
N GLY A 350 -10.52 -12.64 10.04
CA GLY A 350 -9.62 -13.39 10.93
C GLY A 350 -8.55 -12.54 11.62
N MET A 351 -8.19 -11.36 11.10
CA MET A 351 -7.23 -10.44 11.75
C MET A 351 -7.61 -10.10 13.20
N VAL A 352 -8.91 -10.12 13.49
CA VAL A 352 -9.50 -9.83 14.79
C VAL A 352 -8.88 -10.76 15.84
N GLU A 353 -8.91 -12.08 15.64
CA GLU A 353 -8.38 -13.06 16.61
C GLU A 353 -6.87 -12.90 16.90
N SER A 354 -6.09 -12.39 15.93
CA SER A 354 -4.65 -12.15 16.12
C SER A 354 -4.31 -10.80 16.76
N HIS A 355 -5.17 -9.78 16.60
CA HIS A 355 -4.97 -8.43 17.12
C HIS A 355 -5.74 -8.13 18.42
N LEU A 356 -6.76 -8.94 18.77
CA LEU A 356 -7.56 -8.88 20.01
C LEU A 356 -6.72 -8.96 21.30
N ARG A 357 -5.42 -9.24 21.26
CA ARG A 357 -4.54 -9.19 22.45
C ARG A 357 -4.46 -7.80 23.11
N PHE A 358 -4.95 -6.74 22.46
CA PHE A 358 -4.80 -5.35 22.93
C PHE A 358 -6.02 -4.43 22.70
N SER A 359 -7.15 -4.93 22.19
CA SER A 359 -8.39 -4.15 21.98
C SER A 359 -9.55 -5.11 21.73
N ASP A 360 -10.73 -4.85 22.31
CA ASP A 360 -11.95 -5.66 22.09
C ASP A 360 -12.73 -5.25 20.82
N LYS A 361 -12.35 -4.17 20.14
CA LYS A 361 -13.01 -3.71 18.90
C LYS A 361 -12.57 -4.54 17.70
N LYS A 362 -13.55 -4.98 16.89
CA LYS A 362 -13.31 -5.64 15.59
C LYS A 362 -12.59 -4.68 14.64
N VAL A 363 -11.41 -5.05 14.12
CA VAL A 363 -10.69 -4.28 13.07
C VAL A 363 -11.41 -4.46 11.73
N ALA A 364 -12.47 -3.68 11.51
CA ALA A 364 -13.22 -3.63 10.26
C ALA A 364 -12.56 -2.65 9.27
N VAL A 365 -11.41 -3.03 8.70
CA VAL A 365 -10.81 -2.27 7.58
C VAL A 365 -11.55 -2.62 6.29
N PRO A 366 -12.06 -1.63 5.53
CA PRO A 366 -12.66 -1.84 4.22
C PRO A 366 -11.68 -2.49 3.23
N LEU A 367 -12.16 -3.48 2.49
CA LEU A 367 -11.44 -4.15 1.39
C LEU A 367 -12.00 -3.69 0.05
N LEU A 368 -11.12 -3.25 -0.84
CA LEU A 368 -11.46 -2.88 -2.20
C LEU A 368 -10.67 -3.72 -3.21
N VAL A 369 -11.18 -3.84 -4.43
CA VAL A 369 -10.42 -4.38 -5.57
C VAL A 369 -10.16 -3.30 -6.62
N LYS A 370 -8.92 -3.20 -7.13
CA LYS A 370 -8.53 -2.26 -8.20
C LYS A 370 -8.42 -2.97 -9.54
N ILE A 371 -9.25 -2.59 -10.50
CA ILE A 371 -9.43 -3.30 -11.78
C ILE A 371 -8.87 -2.52 -12.98
N ALA A 372 -8.65 -3.21 -14.09
CA ALA A 372 -8.19 -2.63 -15.35
C ALA A 372 -9.36 -2.02 -16.15
N PRO A 373 -9.13 -0.99 -16.97
CA PRO A 373 -10.13 -0.46 -17.90
C PRO A 373 -10.25 -1.32 -19.18
N ASP A 374 -9.29 -2.23 -19.41
CA ASP A 374 -9.16 -3.04 -20.63
C ASP A 374 -9.96 -4.35 -20.55
N LEU A 375 -11.23 -4.25 -20.14
CA LEU A 375 -12.16 -5.37 -19.96
C LEU A 375 -13.37 -5.24 -20.89
N SER A 376 -13.92 -6.37 -21.34
CA SER A 376 -15.20 -6.42 -22.04
C SER A 376 -16.37 -6.06 -21.11
N GLU A 377 -17.54 -5.77 -21.67
CA GLU A 377 -18.74 -5.49 -20.87
C GLU A 377 -19.19 -6.70 -20.03
N GLU A 378 -19.00 -7.91 -20.57
CA GLU A 378 -19.25 -9.17 -19.85
C GLU A 378 -18.23 -9.38 -18.73
N GLU A 379 -16.93 -9.14 -18.99
CA GLU A 379 -15.89 -9.22 -17.96
C GLU A 379 -16.12 -8.20 -16.83
N LEU A 380 -16.61 -7.00 -17.15
CA LEU A 380 -17.00 -5.98 -16.15
C LEU A 380 -18.21 -6.42 -15.32
N HIS A 381 -19.20 -7.09 -15.92
CA HIS A 381 -20.32 -7.68 -15.17
C HIS A 381 -19.86 -8.83 -14.27
N ASP A 382 -18.96 -9.68 -14.75
CA ASP A 382 -18.36 -10.78 -13.97
C ASP A 382 -17.56 -10.26 -12.77
N VAL A 383 -16.77 -9.19 -12.94
CA VAL A 383 -16.06 -8.50 -11.86
C VAL A 383 -17.03 -7.94 -10.81
N ALA A 384 -18.10 -7.29 -11.25
CA ALA A 384 -19.11 -6.73 -10.34
C ALA A 384 -19.85 -7.83 -9.56
N ASP A 385 -20.20 -8.95 -10.20
CA ASP A 385 -20.82 -10.10 -9.56
C ASP A 385 -19.87 -10.77 -8.54
N ALA A 386 -18.59 -10.93 -8.87
CA ALA A 386 -17.57 -11.49 -7.98
C ALA A 386 -17.33 -10.57 -6.75
N ALA A 387 -17.31 -9.26 -6.95
CA ALA A 387 -17.23 -8.28 -5.87
C ALA A 387 -18.43 -8.37 -4.90
N LEU A 388 -19.66 -8.43 -5.43
CA LEU A 388 -20.88 -8.55 -4.63
C LEU A 388 -20.94 -9.84 -3.79
N LYS A 389 -20.49 -10.96 -4.36
CA LYS A 389 -20.53 -12.26 -3.69
C LYS A 389 -19.44 -12.45 -2.63
N SER A 390 -18.24 -11.93 -2.88
CA SER A 390 -17.08 -12.16 -2.01
C SER A 390 -17.13 -11.38 -0.69
N GLY A 391 -18.00 -10.38 -0.58
CA GLY A 391 -18.14 -9.56 0.64
C GLY A 391 -17.05 -8.51 0.81
N ILE A 392 -16.45 -8.05 -0.29
CA ILE A 392 -15.61 -6.84 -0.30
C ILE A 392 -16.48 -5.58 -0.23
N ASP A 393 -15.89 -4.49 0.23
CA ASP A 393 -16.61 -3.27 0.61
C ASP A 393 -16.69 -2.25 -0.55
N GLY A 394 -15.82 -2.30 -1.55
CA GLY A 394 -15.82 -1.35 -2.67
C GLY A 394 -14.88 -1.70 -3.83
N LEU A 395 -14.83 -0.84 -4.84
CA LEU A 395 -13.95 -1.03 -6.01
C LEU A 395 -13.19 0.25 -6.36
N VAL A 396 -12.04 0.11 -7.01
CA VAL A 396 -11.28 1.21 -7.61
C VAL A 396 -11.20 1.02 -9.13
N ILE A 397 -11.81 1.94 -9.88
CA ILE A 397 -11.99 1.85 -11.33
C ILE A 397 -11.41 3.12 -11.97
N SER A 398 -10.22 3.12 -12.55
CA SER A 398 -9.40 1.97 -12.96
C SER A 398 -7.89 2.20 -12.86
N ASN A 399 -7.14 1.14 -13.12
CA ASN A 399 -5.71 1.19 -13.38
C ASN A 399 -5.41 1.75 -14.80
N THR A 400 -4.14 1.73 -15.19
CA THR A 400 -3.64 2.09 -16.52
C THR A 400 -4.22 1.22 -17.65
N THR A 401 -4.41 1.80 -18.84
CA THR A 401 -4.78 1.05 -20.05
C THR A 401 -3.55 0.44 -20.72
N ILE A 402 -3.73 -0.68 -21.40
CA ILE A 402 -2.71 -1.23 -22.33
C ILE A 402 -2.90 -0.72 -23.76
N SER A 403 -4.09 -0.23 -24.08
CA SER A 403 -4.43 0.28 -25.41
C SER A 403 -3.55 1.48 -25.77
N ARG A 404 -3.36 1.69 -27.08
CA ARG A 404 -2.74 2.88 -27.65
C ARG A 404 -3.74 3.52 -28.61
N PRO A 405 -4.61 4.44 -28.15
CA PRO A 405 -5.61 5.04 -29.02
C PRO A 405 -4.97 5.83 -30.15
N ALA A 406 -5.61 5.84 -31.32
CA ALA A 406 -5.12 6.56 -32.50
C ALA A 406 -5.04 8.09 -32.32
N SER A 407 -5.65 8.62 -31.26
CA SER A 407 -5.60 10.03 -30.87
C SER A 407 -4.31 10.45 -30.15
N LEU A 408 -3.39 9.53 -29.84
CA LEU A 408 -2.09 9.88 -29.25
C LEU A 408 -1.25 10.69 -30.22
N ARG A 409 -0.82 11.86 -29.77
CA ARG A 409 -0.05 12.83 -30.55
C ARG A 409 1.45 12.65 -30.43
N SER A 410 1.92 12.29 -29.23
CA SER A 410 3.34 12.19 -28.95
C SER A 410 3.96 11.05 -29.75
N SER A 411 4.88 11.36 -30.66
CA SER A 411 5.63 10.36 -31.43
C SER A 411 6.72 9.68 -30.60
N GLU A 412 7.21 10.37 -29.57
CA GLU A 412 8.17 9.87 -28.61
C GLU A 412 7.49 8.93 -27.60
N HIS A 413 8.14 7.82 -27.28
CA HIS A 413 7.69 6.82 -26.30
C HIS A 413 6.31 6.16 -26.48
N VAL A 414 5.48 6.53 -27.47
CA VAL A 414 4.14 5.91 -27.67
C VAL A 414 4.19 4.38 -27.85
N ARG A 415 5.28 3.87 -28.44
CA ARG A 415 5.56 2.44 -28.63
C ARG A 415 6.17 1.74 -27.41
N GLU A 416 6.41 2.45 -26.31
CA GLU A 416 6.97 1.85 -25.08
C GLU A 416 5.98 0.85 -24.47
N THR A 417 6.52 -0.28 -24.00
CA THR A 417 5.74 -1.30 -23.30
C THR A 417 5.34 -0.83 -21.90
N GLY A 418 4.15 -1.25 -21.48
CA GLY A 418 3.58 -0.96 -20.16
C GLY A 418 2.23 -0.23 -20.22
N GLY A 419 1.75 0.17 -19.06
CA GLY A 419 0.46 0.84 -18.88
C GLY A 419 0.50 2.33 -19.20
N LEU A 420 -0.38 2.77 -20.09
CA LEU A 420 -0.69 4.16 -20.41
C LEU A 420 -1.65 4.75 -19.35
N SER A 421 -1.39 6.01 -18.99
CA SER A 421 -2.09 6.78 -17.95
C SER A 421 -2.29 8.22 -18.40
N GLY A 422 -3.17 8.97 -17.75
CA GLY A 422 -3.48 10.37 -18.09
C GLY A 422 -4.73 10.49 -18.95
N ALA A 423 -4.90 11.65 -19.60
CA ALA A 423 -6.15 12.01 -20.30
C ALA A 423 -6.68 10.94 -21.28
N PRO A 424 -5.85 10.23 -22.07
CA PRO A 424 -6.32 9.18 -22.99
C PRO A 424 -7.04 7.99 -22.33
N VAL A 425 -6.91 7.80 -21.01
CA VAL A 425 -7.57 6.71 -20.27
C VAL A 425 -9.00 7.06 -19.87
N LYS A 426 -9.33 8.36 -19.73
CA LYS A 426 -10.62 8.84 -19.20
C LYS A 426 -11.84 8.16 -19.87
N PRO A 427 -11.92 8.00 -21.21
CA PRO A 427 -13.08 7.38 -21.86
C PRO A 427 -13.29 5.91 -21.47
N LEU A 428 -12.21 5.13 -21.41
CA LEU A 428 -12.27 3.71 -21.04
C LEU A 428 -12.62 3.53 -19.56
N ALA A 429 -12.01 4.34 -18.69
CA ALA A 429 -12.29 4.30 -17.25
C ALA A 429 -13.72 4.72 -16.92
N LEU A 430 -14.27 5.76 -17.57
CA LEU A 430 -15.68 6.16 -17.40
C LEU A 430 -16.66 5.11 -17.96
N LYS A 431 -16.35 4.45 -19.07
CA LYS A 431 -17.15 3.31 -19.55
C LYS A 431 -17.16 2.18 -18.51
N ALA A 432 -15.98 1.72 -18.09
CA ALA A 432 -15.85 0.65 -17.11
C ALA A 432 -16.58 0.96 -15.81
N LEU A 433 -16.43 2.19 -15.30
CA LEU A 433 -17.09 2.66 -14.09
C LEU A 433 -18.62 2.68 -14.25
N THR A 434 -19.13 3.23 -15.34
CA THR A 434 -20.57 3.31 -15.60
C THR A 434 -21.21 1.93 -15.71
N THR A 435 -20.56 0.99 -16.41
CA THR A 435 -21.02 -0.41 -16.53
C THR A 435 -21.08 -1.09 -15.16
N VAL A 436 -19.98 -1.01 -14.39
CA VAL A 436 -19.91 -1.65 -13.07
C VAL A 436 -20.87 -1.00 -12.07
N HIS A 437 -20.99 0.33 -12.04
CA HIS A 437 -21.92 1.04 -11.17
C HIS A 437 -23.37 0.62 -11.41
N LYS A 438 -23.80 0.52 -12.68
CA LYS A 438 -25.13 0.02 -13.05
C LYS A 438 -25.35 -1.42 -12.57
N ARG A 439 -24.35 -2.30 -12.69
CA ARG A 439 -24.44 -3.70 -12.23
C ARG A 439 -24.48 -3.83 -10.71
N LEU A 440 -23.75 -2.98 -9.99
CA LEU A 440 -23.71 -2.95 -8.52
C LEU A 440 -24.97 -2.35 -7.89
N GLN A 441 -25.73 -1.53 -8.63
CA GLN A 441 -26.99 -0.91 -8.15
C GLN A 441 -26.80 -0.13 -6.84
N GLY A 442 -25.67 0.56 -6.68
CA GLY A 442 -25.33 1.33 -5.49
C GLY A 442 -24.95 0.51 -4.24
N LYS A 443 -24.89 -0.83 -4.31
CA LYS A 443 -24.59 -1.69 -3.16
C LYS A 443 -23.15 -1.57 -2.64
N LEU A 444 -22.20 -1.27 -3.53
CA LEU A 444 -20.79 -1.05 -3.21
C LEU A 444 -20.34 0.30 -3.78
N PRO A 445 -19.71 1.19 -3.00
CA PRO A 445 -19.11 2.43 -3.51
C PRO A 445 -17.93 2.14 -4.46
N ILE A 446 -17.73 3.06 -5.40
CA ILE A 446 -16.62 3.02 -6.36
C ILE A 446 -15.75 4.26 -6.19
N ILE A 447 -14.44 4.06 -6.15
CA ILE A 447 -13.45 5.13 -6.30
C ILE A 447 -13.04 5.22 -7.77
N GLY A 448 -13.25 6.37 -8.40
CA GLY A 448 -12.93 6.62 -9.81
C GLY A 448 -11.48 7.05 -10.04
N CYS A 449 -10.79 6.46 -11.01
CA CYS A 449 -9.39 6.78 -11.33
C CYS A 449 -9.13 6.67 -12.84
N GLY A 450 -8.58 7.72 -13.46
CA GLY A 450 -8.16 7.67 -14.86
C GLY A 450 -8.34 8.99 -15.61
N GLY A 451 -7.25 9.70 -15.87
CA GLY A 451 -7.28 10.89 -16.73
C GLY A 451 -8.01 12.12 -16.17
N ILE A 452 -8.31 12.14 -14.86
CA ILE A 452 -8.91 13.28 -14.17
C ILE A 452 -7.88 14.41 -14.03
N SER A 453 -8.20 15.61 -14.52
CA SER A 453 -7.28 16.73 -14.67
C SER A 453 -7.82 18.10 -14.21
N ASN A 454 -9.14 18.21 -14.05
CA ASN A 454 -9.89 19.43 -13.71
C ASN A 454 -11.21 19.08 -12.99
N GLY A 455 -11.95 20.08 -12.51
CA GLY A 455 -13.23 19.91 -11.81
C GLY A 455 -14.36 19.30 -12.65
N GLN A 456 -14.39 19.54 -13.96
CA GLN A 456 -15.40 18.92 -14.85
C GLN A 456 -15.14 17.42 -15.00
N ASP A 457 -13.88 16.99 -15.12
CA ASP A 457 -13.54 15.56 -15.12
C ASP A 457 -14.01 14.89 -13.83
N ALA A 458 -13.84 15.55 -12.67
CA ALA A 458 -14.29 15.03 -11.39
C ALA A 458 -15.83 14.90 -11.32
N LEU A 459 -16.56 15.90 -11.82
CA LEU A 459 -18.01 15.88 -11.92
C LEU A 459 -18.52 14.78 -12.86
N ASP A 460 -17.85 14.54 -13.99
CA ASP A 460 -18.19 13.44 -14.91
C ASP A 460 -18.07 12.09 -14.19
N TYR A 461 -16.99 11.88 -13.43
CA TYR A 461 -16.78 10.68 -12.64
C TYR A 461 -17.85 10.50 -11.55
N ALA A 462 -18.22 11.57 -10.83
CA ALA A 462 -19.32 11.52 -9.86
C ALA A 462 -20.62 11.05 -10.53
N LYS A 463 -21.02 11.71 -11.63
CA LYS A 463 -22.23 11.40 -12.39
C LYS A 463 -22.26 9.98 -12.97
N ALA A 464 -21.09 9.44 -13.31
CA ALA A 464 -20.94 8.04 -13.74
C ALA A 464 -21.12 7.01 -12.60
N GLY A 465 -20.99 7.44 -11.34
CA GLY A 465 -21.18 6.60 -10.15
C GLY A 465 -20.03 6.57 -9.14
N ALA A 466 -19.02 7.43 -9.28
CA ALA A 466 -17.88 7.46 -8.37
C ALA A 466 -18.24 8.16 -7.04
N SER A 467 -18.13 7.46 -5.93
CA SER A 467 -18.33 8.00 -4.57
C SER A 467 -17.14 8.88 -4.12
N ALA A 468 -15.97 8.65 -4.70
CA ALA A 468 -14.73 9.39 -4.53
C ALA A 468 -13.86 9.25 -5.80
N ILE A 469 -12.81 10.05 -5.95
CA ILE A 469 -11.92 10.01 -7.12
C ILE A 469 -10.42 10.09 -6.76
N GLU A 470 -9.55 9.56 -7.63
CA GLU A 470 -8.09 9.62 -7.47
C GLU A 470 -7.38 10.37 -8.60
N LEU A 471 -6.35 11.11 -8.23
CA LEU A 471 -5.42 11.78 -9.14
C LEU A 471 -4.06 11.06 -9.17
N TYR A 472 -3.41 11.08 -10.34
CA TYR A 472 -1.99 10.71 -10.47
C TYR A 472 -1.32 11.52 -11.58
N THR A 473 -1.62 11.21 -12.84
CA THR A 473 -0.84 11.75 -13.98
C THR A 473 -0.95 13.28 -14.01
N SER A 474 -2.15 13.82 -13.88
CA SER A 474 -2.41 15.26 -13.75
C SER A 474 -1.61 15.91 -12.62
N PHE A 475 -1.50 15.27 -11.45
CA PHE A 475 -0.70 15.76 -10.33
C PHE A 475 0.79 15.83 -10.68
N GLY A 476 1.34 14.79 -11.32
CA GLY A 476 2.71 14.80 -11.85
C GLY A 476 2.95 15.86 -12.96
N TYR A 477 1.91 16.28 -13.67
CA TYR A 477 1.99 17.32 -14.70
C TYR A 477 1.76 18.75 -14.18
N GLN A 478 0.93 18.93 -13.15
CA GLN A 478 0.45 20.24 -12.69
C GLN A 478 0.92 20.65 -11.27
N GLY A 479 1.54 19.73 -10.53
CA GLY A 479 2.16 19.98 -9.23
C GLY A 479 1.22 20.08 -8.04
N VAL A 480 1.84 20.41 -6.90
CA VAL A 480 1.28 20.41 -5.54
C VAL A 480 -0.02 21.20 -5.36
N GLY A 481 -0.24 22.26 -6.14
CA GLY A 481 -1.47 23.06 -6.07
C GLY A 481 -2.66 22.50 -6.85
N LEU A 482 -2.55 21.36 -7.53
CA LEU A 482 -3.66 20.76 -8.26
C LEU A 482 -4.86 20.38 -7.38
N PRO A 483 -4.70 19.71 -6.21
CA PRO A 483 -5.85 19.23 -5.43
C PRO A 483 -6.77 20.39 -5.02
N ARG A 484 -6.20 21.51 -4.58
CA ARG A 484 -6.92 22.74 -4.27
C ARG A 484 -7.64 23.32 -5.50
N ARG A 485 -6.95 23.53 -6.63
CA ARG A 485 -7.62 24.05 -7.85
C ARG A 485 -8.78 23.18 -8.31
N LEU A 486 -8.61 21.85 -8.28
CA LEU A 486 -9.65 20.92 -8.69
C LEU A 486 -10.84 20.93 -7.71
N LYS A 487 -10.61 21.10 -6.40
CA LYS A 487 -11.66 21.36 -5.41
C LYS A 487 -12.40 22.66 -5.71
N ASP A 488 -11.69 23.75 -5.95
CA ASP A 488 -12.29 25.07 -6.18
C ASP A 488 -13.16 25.05 -7.47
N GLU A 489 -12.64 24.50 -8.57
CA GLU A 489 -13.40 24.27 -9.83
C GLU A 489 -14.65 23.40 -9.62
N LEU A 490 -14.53 22.32 -8.84
CA LEU A 490 -15.63 21.41 -8.55
C LEU A 490 -16.71 22.07 -7.65
N VAL A 491 -16.31 22.91 -6.70
CA VAL A 491 -17.24 23.70 -5.86
C VAL A 491 -18.07 24.66 -6.70
N GLU A 492 -17.46 25.34 -7.68
CA GLU A 492 -18.17 26.23 -8.61
C GLU A 492 -19.22 25.46 -9.42
N LEU A 493 -18.85 24.31 -9.98
CA LEU A 493 -19.77 23.45 -10.75
C LEU A 493 -20.92 22.89 -9.90
N LEU A 494 -20.63 22.39 -8.71
CA LEU A 494 -21.63 21.84 -7.78
C LEU A 494 -22.63 22.91 -7.32
N LYS A 495 -22.14 24.12 -7.00
CA LYS A 495 -23.00 25.26 -6.65
C LYS A 495 -23.83 25.75 -7.82
N ALA A 496 -23.31 25.70 -9.05
CA ALA A 496 -24.08 26.00 -10.25
C ALA A 496 -25.22 25.00 -10.51
N GLU A 497 -25.06 23.73 -10.13
CA GLU A 497 -26.14 22.73 -10.14
C GLU A 497 -27.06 22.77 -8.91
N GLY A 498 -26.71 23.55 -7.88
CA GLY A 498 -27.44 23.59 -6.61
C GLY A 498 -27.37 22.27 -5.81
N LYS A 499 -26.29 21.49 -5.97
CA LYS A 499 -26.12 20.15 -5.40
C LYS A 499 -24.82 20.00 -4.62
N THR A 500 -24.78 19.04 -3.70
CA THR A 500 -23.54 18.53 -3.10
C THR A 500 -22.92 17.42 -3.95
N TRP A 501 -21.66 17.06 -3.68
CA TRP A 501 -20.99 15.91 -4.28
C TRP A 501 -21.86 14.64 -4.15
N GLN A 502 -22.30 14.30 -2.93
CA GLN A 502 -23.14 13.12 -2.69
C GLN A 502 -24.41 13.08 -3.56
N GLN A 503 -25.01 14.24 -3.87
CA GLN A 503 -26.23 14.36 -4.69
C GLN A 503 -25.99 14.24 -6.20
N VAL A 504 -24.75 14.37 -6.68
CA VAL A 504 -24.40 14.12 -8.09
C VAL A 504 -23.85 12.71 -8.34
N VAL A 505 -23.47 11.96 -7.28
CA VAL A 505 -23.01 10.57 -7.42
C VAL A 505 -24.09 9.72 -8.10
N GLY A 506 -23.75 9.12 -9.24
CA GLY A 506 -24.65 8.25 -9.99
C GLY A 506 -25.85 8.95 -10.65
N SER A 507 -25.87 10.30 -10.71
CA SER A 507 -27.01 11.03 -11.30
C SER A 507 -27.15 10.89 -12.83
N GLY A 508 -26.28 10.10 -13.46
CA GLY A 508 -26.29 9.80 -14.89
C GLY A 508 -25.28 10.62 -15.67
N LEU A 509 -24.37 9.93 -16.37
CA LEU A 509 -23.45 10.51 -17.34
C LEU A 509 -23.85 10.09 -18.76
N ASP A 510 -23.97 11.06 -19.66
CA ASP A 510 -24.22 10.83 -21.07
C ASP A 510 -22.93 10.46 -21.80
N LEU A 511 -22.67 9.15 -21.89
CA LEU A 511 -21.49 8.61 -22.56
C LEU A 511 -21.43 8.92 -24.07
N THR A 512 -22.54 9.31 -24.73
CA THR A 512 -22.52 9.64 -26.16
C THR A 512 -21.69 10.88 -26.47
N LYS A 513 -21.50 11.76 -25.47
CA LYS A 513 -20.65 12.95 -25.54
C LYS A 513 -19.17 12.66 -25.31
N ILE A 514 -18.81 11.42 -24.96
CA ILE A 514 -17.45 11.03 -24.63
C ILE A 514 -16.90 10.13 -25.73
N SER A 515 -16.06 10.70 -26.59
CA SER A 515 -15.40 9.95 -27.67
C SER A 515 -14.43 8.91 -27.10
N ILE A 516 -14.77 7.64 -27.27
CA ILE A 516 -13.86 6.52 -27.02
C ILE A 516 -13.05 6.31 -28.30
N ALA A 517 -11.83 6.85 -28.32
CA ALA A 517 -10.93 6.70 -29.46
C ALA A 517 -10.58 5.23 -29.71
N THR A 518 -10.70 4.78 -30.96
CA THR A 518 -10.33 3.43 -31.37
C THR A 518 -8.85 3.16 -31.08
N PRO A 519 -8.47 1.98 -30.55
CA PRO A 519 -7.08 1.56 -30.50
C PRO A 519 -6.43 1.59 -31.89
N ASN A 520 -5.14 1.92 -31.97
CA ASN A 520 -4.37 1.65 -33.16
C ASN A 520 -4.40 0.15 -33.47
N ALA A 521 -4.68 -0.20 -34.73
CA ALA A 521 -4.88 -1.58 -35.19
C ALA A 521 -3.67 -2.51 -34.98
N GLU A 522 -2.51 -1.96 -34.60
CA GLU A 522 -1.26 -2.68 -34.36
C GLU A 522 -1.15 -3.32 -32.96
N THR A 523 -2.10 -3.11 -32.03
CA THR A 523 -1.98 -3.62 -30.64
C THR A 523 -3.27 -4.27 -30.13
N PRO A 524 -3.28 -5.58 -29.78
CA PRO A 524 -4.46 -6.27 -29.27
C PRO A 524 -4.99 -5.71 -27.95
N THR A 525 -6.31 -5.53 -27.86
CA THR A 525 -7.06 -5.20 -26.64
C THR A 525 -7.38 -6.45 -25.82
N GLY A 526 -7.24 -6.38 -24.48
CA GLY A 526 -7.69 -7.40 -23.54
C GLY A 526 -6.67 -7.76 -22.45
N LEU A 527 -6.92 -8.85 -21.72
CA LEU A 527 -6.04 -9.40 -20.67
C LEU A 527 -4.70 -9.90 -21.25
N HIS A 528 -3.78 -8.97 -21.53
CA HIS A 528 -2.63 -9.06 -22.45
C HIS A 528 -2.16 -10.50 -22.84
N PRO A 529 -2.41 -10.92 -24.09
CA PRO A 529 -1.77 -12.09 -24.66
C PRO A 529 -0.33 -11.75 -25.07
N GLY A 530 0.63 -12.22 -24.27
CA GLY A 530 2.05 -12.29 -24.63
C GLY A 530 2.31 -13.36 -25.70
N SER A 531 1.64 -13.21 -26.84
CA SER A 531 1.54 -14.12 -27.99
C SER A 531 0.82 -15.45 -27.76
N ASP A 532 -0.22 -15.67 -28.57
CA ASP A 532 -0.65 -17.02 -28.94
C ASP A 532 0.53 -17.84 -29.47
N ALA A 533 1.52 -17.22 -30.12
CA ALA A 533 2.74 -17.92 -30.51
C ALA A 533 3.49 -18.54 -29.31
N ALA A 534 3.59 -17.89 -28.15
CA ALA A 534 4.24 -18.44 -26.96
C ALA A 534 3.32 -19.39 -26.17
N PHE A 535 2.01 -19.15 -26.12
CA PHE A 535 1.06 -20.17 -25.63
C PHE A 535 1.14 -21.43 -26.49
N GLN A 536 1.11 -21.30 -27.82
CA GLN A 536 1.34 -22.38 -28.78
C GLN A 536 2.76 -22.93 -28.72
N LYS A 537 3.79 -22.17 -28.30
CA LYS A 537 5.17 -22.69 -28.11
C LYS A 537 5.31 -23.44 -26.79
N SER A 538 4.57 -23.08 -25.75
CA SER A 538 4.43 -23.84 -24.51
C SER A 538 3.54 -25.07 -24.71
N VAL A 539 2.44 -24.97 -25.46
CA VAL A 539 1.61 -26.12 -25.87
C VAL A 539 2.37 -27.04 -26.82
N ALA A 540 3.18 -26.51 -27.74
CA ALA A 540 4.06 -27.30 -28.60
C ALA A 540 5.24 -27.88 -27.81
N GLY A 541 5.80 -27.16 -26.84
CA GLY A 541 6.86 -27.63 -25.95
C GLY A 541 6.36 -28.75 -25.04
N VAL A 542 5.19 -28.58 -24.42
CA VAL A 542 4.49 -29.61 -23.65
C VAL A 542 4.09 -30.77 -24.56
N LYS A 543 3.61 -30.55 -25.79
CA LYS A 543 3.41 -31.63 -26.78
C LYS A 543 4.72 -32.33 -27.13
N LEU A 544 5.84 -31.63 -27.22
CA LEU A 544 7.16 -32.19 -27.54
C LEU A 544 7.69 -33.03 -26.37
N GLU A 545 7.54 -32.56 -25.14
CA GLU A 545 7.85 -33.31 -23.92
C GLU A 545 6.92 -34.51 -23.73
N LEU A 546 5.62 -34.35 -23.99
CA LEU A 546 4.62 -35.43 -23.92
C LEU A 546 4.85 -36.48 -25.00
N ASN A 547 5.24 -36.08 -26.22
CA ASN A 547 5.67 -36.99 -27.28
C ASN A 547 7.04 -37.62 -26.98
N GLY A 548 7.95 -36.88 -26.33
CA GLY A 548 9.21 -37.41 -25.81
C GLY A 548 8.99 -38.45 -24.71
N LEU A 549 8.00 -38.24 -23.83
CA LEU A 549 7.52 -39.21 -22.85
C LEU A 549 6.89 -40.42 -23.55
N ARG A 550 5.97 -40.22 -24.52
CA ARG A 550 5.38 -41.32 -25.32
C ARG A 550 6.47 -42.18 -25.94
N ASN A 551 7.47 -41.58 -26.60
CA ASN A 551 8.56 -42.32 -27.23
C ASN A 551 9.45 -43.05 -26.20
N LYS A 552 9.76 -42.44 -25.06
CA LYS A 552 10.50 -43.10 -23.95
C LYS A 552 9.69 -44.22 -23.28
N LEU A 553 8.36 -44.18 -23.36
CA LEU A 553 7.42 -45.18 -22.84
C LEU A 553 6.92 -46.16 -23.92
N GLY A 554 7.45 -46.09 -25.16
CA GLY A 554 7.10 -47.01 -26.26
C GLY A 554 5.73 -46.79 -26.93
N LEU A 555 5.04 -45.69 -26.65
CA LEU A 555 3.66 -45.42 -27.07
C LEU A 555 3.57 -44.80 -28.49
N ASN A 556 3.62 -45.67 -29.50
CA ASN A 556 3.49 -45.35 -30.93
C ASN A 556 2.20 -44.55 -31.29
N PRO A 557 2.09 -43.95 -32.50
CA PRO A 557 1.02 -43.01 -32.84
C PRO A 557 -0.41 -43.55 -32.67
N THR A 558 -0.64 -44.81 -33.05
CA THR A 558 -1.97 -45.43 -33.15
C THR A 558 -2.30 -46.21 -31.87
N LEU A 559 -3.15 -45.63 -31.02
CA LEU A 559 -3.66 -46.27 -29.80
C LEU A 559 -4.90 -47.12 -30.13
N THR A 560 -4.75 -48.46 -30.10
CA THR A 560 -5.88 -49.40 -30.13
C THR A 560 -6.45 -49.60 -28.72
N LYS A 561 -7.74 -49.96 -28.60
CA LYS A 561 -8.37 -50.29 -27.30
C LYS A 561 -7.59 -51.37 -26.52
N GLU A 562 -6.97 -52.31 -27.22
CA GLU A 562 -6.15 -53.38 -26.63
C GLU A 562 -4.82 -52.87 -26.06
N ASN A 563 -4.14 -51.95 -26.75
CA ASN A 563 -2.90 -51.33 -26.26
C ASN A 563 -3.14 -50.38 -25.07
N LEU A 564 -4.37 -49.90 -24.86
CA LEU A 564 -4.74 -49.11 -23.68
C LEU A 564 -5.02 -49.97 -22.44
N ARG A 565 -5.55 -51.19 -22.63
CA ARG A 565 -5.87 -52.11 -21.52
C ARG A 565 -4.64 -52.59 -20.74
N SER A 566 -3.45 -52.59 -21.34
CA SER A 566 -2.20 -52.98 -20.66
C SER A 566 -1.59 -51.87 -19.77
N PHE A 567 -2.02 -50.62 -19.93
CA PHE A 567 -1.52 -49.46 -19.16
C PHE A 567 -2.48 -48.95 -18.08
N LEU A 568 -3.73 -49.43 -18.07
CA LEU A 568 -4.72 -49.08 -17.05
C LEU A 568 -4.73 -50.14 -15.93
N PRO A 569 -4.66 -49.75 -14.65
CA PRO A 569 -4.81 -50.70 -13.55
C PRO A 569 -6.22 -51.30 -13.55
N SER A 570 -6.32 -52.59 -13.21
CA SER A 570 -7.55 -53.38 -13.23
C SER A 570 -8.56 -52.96 -12.15
N ARG A 571 -9.26 -51.85 -12.39
CA ARG A 571 -10.52 -51.44 -11.74
C ARG A 571 -11.63 -51.35 -12.79
N GLU A 572 -12.17 -52.50 -13.19
CA GLU A 572 -13.10 -52.64 -14.32
C GLU A 572 -14.58 -52.28 -13.99
N SER A 573 -14.88 -51.62 -12.86
CA SER A 573 -16.26 -51.45 -12.38
C SER A 573 -16.69 -50.04 -11.98
N ASP A 574 -15.84 -49.02 -12.15
CA ASP A 574 -16.19 -47.65 -11.75
C ASP A 574 -16.73 -46.84 -12.95
N ALA A 575 -18.06 -46.78 -13.08
CA ALA A 575 -18.74 -46.05 -14.15
C ALA A 575 -18.37 -44.55 -14.18
N SER A 576 -18.01 -43.97 -13.02
CA SER A 576 -17.60 -42.56 -12.92
C SER A 576 -16.25 -42.29 -13.62
N TYR A 577 -15.39 -43.31 -13.71
CA TYR A 577 -14.07 -43.19 -14.34
C TYR A 577 -14.17 -43.16 -15.86
N TYR A 578 -15.07 -43.96 -16.44
CA TYR A 578 -15.30 -43.97 -17.89
C TYR A 578 -16.02 -42.69 -18.36
N ASP A 579 -17.01 -42.19 -17.60
CA ASP A 579 -17.65 -40.89 -17.85
C ASP A 579 -16.63 -39.72 -17.80
N LEU A 580 -15.66 -39.77 -16.87
CA LEU A 580 -14.56 -38.79 -16.81
C LEU A 580 -13.64 -38.86 -18.04
N ILE A 581 -13.29 -40.08 -18.50
CA ILE A 581 -12.47 -40.30 -19.70
C ILE A 581 -13.22 -39.85 -20.96
N GLU A 582 -14.52 -40.11 -21.07
CA GLU A 582 -15.34 -39.74 -22.22
C GLU A 582 -15.50 -38.21 -22.31
N LYS A 583 -15.72 -37.54 -21.16
CA LYS A 583 -15.67 -36.07 -21.05
C LYS A 583 -14.30 -35.50 -21.41
N ALA A 584 -13.21 -36.14 -20.98
CA ALA A 584 -11.85 -35.72 -21.34
C ALA A 584 -11.57 -35.87 -22.84
N HIS A 585 -12.01 -36.97 -23.49
CA HIS A 585 -11.86 -37.16 -24.93
C HIS A 585 -12.72 -36.17 -25.74
N SER A 586 -13.95 -35.90 -25.30
CA SER A 586 -14.82 -34.87 -25.90
C SER A 586 -14.17 -33.47 -25.81
N ALA A 587 -13.63 -33.09 -24.64
CA ALA A 587 -12.92 -31.84 -24.46
C ALA A 587 -11.60 -31.72 -25.25
N LEU A 588 -11.05 -32.85 -25.72
CA LEU A 588 -9.83 -32.91 -26.55
C LEU A 588 -10.12 -33.08 -28.05
N GLY A 589 -11.39 -33.08 -28.48
CA GLY A 589 -11.78 -33.16 -29.88
C GLY A 589 -11.51 -34.52 -30.54
N LEU A 590 -11.50 -35.60 -29.77
CA LEU A 590 -11.27 -36.96 -30.25
C LEU A 590 -12.61 -37.66 -30.56
N GLU A 591 -13.01 -37.69 -31.83
CA GLU A 591 -14.11 -38.54 -32.28
C GLU A 591 -13.66 -40.00 -32.38
N PHE A 592 -14.47 -40.93 -31.86
CA PHE A 592 -14.34 -42.34 -32.18
C PHE A 592 -14.83 -42.59 -33.61
N ALA A 593 -14.17 -43.49 -34.33
CA ALA A 593 -14.62 -43.92 -35.66
C ALA A 593 -16.07 -44.46 -35.57
N ALA A 594 -16.94 -43.96 -36.45
CA ALA A 594 -18.37 -44.25 -36.39
C ALA A 594 -18.67 -45.75 -36.61
N GLY A 595 -19.37 -46.36 -35.66
CA GLY A 595 -19.97 -47.69 -35.83
C GLY A 595 -19.46 -48.80 -34.89
N GLU A 596 -19.66 -48.67 -33.58
CA GLU A 596 -19.65 -49.80 -32.64
C GLU A 596 -20.70 -49.55 -31.55
N ASN A 597 -21.74 -50.40 -31.48
CA ASN A 597 -22.90 -50.19 -30.63
C ASN A 597 -22.64 -50.49 -29.14
N SER A 598 -23.28 -49.71 -28.27
CA SER A 598 -23.35 -49.98 -26.83
C SER A 598 -24.22 -51.20 -26.51
N ASN A 599 -23.63 -52.24 -25.90
CA ASN A 599 -24.36 -53.28 -25.16
C ASN A 599 -23.42 -54.15 -24.32
N VAL A 600 -23.22 -53.80 -23.05
CA VAL A 600 -22.79 -54.76 -22.01
C VAL A 600 -23.54 -54.44 -20.71
N SER A 601 -24.43 -55.33 -20.30
CA SER A 601 -25.12 -55.27 -19.01
C SER A 601 -24.21 -55.65 -17.85
N ALA A 602 -24.39 -55.05 -16.68
CA ALA A 602 -23.58 -55.32 -15.49
C ALA A 602 -23.79 -56.75 -14.92
N PRO A 603 -22.72 -57.52 -14.66
CA PRO A 603 -22.77 -58.73 -13.83
C PRO A 603 -22.49 -58.43 -12.35
N SER A 604 -22.95 -59.34 -11.49
CA SER A 604 -22.97 -59.23 -10.02
C SER A 604 -21.60 -59.40 -9.33
N SER A 605 -21.50 -58.81 -8.13
CA SER A 605 -20.37 -58.92 -7.20
C SER A 605 -19.96 -60.35 -6.81
N THR A 606 -18.65 -60.62 -6.72
CA THR A 606 -18.02 -61.53 -5.72
C THR A 606 -16.47 -61.41 -5.79
N ALA A 607 -15.77 -61.87 -4.74
CA ALA A 607 -14.29 -61.92 -4.58
C ALA A 607 -13.62 -60.63 -4.02
N PRO A 608 -12.38 -60.70 -3.45
CA PRO A 608 -12.21 -60.56 -2.01
C PRO A 608 -11.35 -59.37 -1.54
N SER A 609 -11.29 -59.13 -0.23
CA SER A 609 -10.63 -57.96 0.38
C SER A 609 -9.10 -57.94 0.19
N SER A 610 -8.62 -57.04 -0.67
CA SER A 610 -7.22 -56.58 -0.67
C SER A 610 -7.02 -55.49 0.40
N GLN A 611 -5.96 -55.58 1.19
CA GLN A 611 -5.70 -54.60 2.25
C GLN A 611 -5.28 -53.23 1.68
N PRO A 612 -5.70 -52.12 2.32
CA PRO A 612 -5.33 -50.78 1.86
C PRO A 612 -3.83 -50.53 2.06
N LEU A 613 -3.23 -49.81 1.10
CA LEU A 613 -1.84 -49.34 1.18
C LEU A 613 -1.67 -48.34 2.34
N PRO A 614 -0.54 -48.39 3.08
CA PRO A 614 -0.35 -47.54 4.25
C PRO A 614 -0.30 -46.06 3.90
N THR A 615 -0.99 -45.27 4.73
CA THR A 615 -1.04 -43.81 4.68
C THR A 615 0.34 -43.19 4.91
N ALA A 616 0.46 -41.89 4.64
CA ALA A 616 1.71 -41.16 4.87
C ALA A 616 2.11 -41.11 6.35
N GLY A 617 1.15 -41.19 7.29
CA GLY A 617 1.43 -41.30 8.73
C GLY A 617 2.02 -42.66 9.10
N GLU A 618 1.38 -43.75 8.65
CA GLU A 618 1.85 -45.12 8.90
C GLU A 618 3.24 -45.38 8.31
N ARG A 619 3.56 -44.77 7.16
CA ARG A 619 4.92 -44.81 6.59
C ARG A 619 5.95 -44.08 7.45
N HIS A 620 5.65 -42.89 7.97
CA HIS A 620 6.55 -42.20 8.89
C HIS A 620 6.77 -42.98 10.19
N VAL A 621 5.73 -43.63 10.73
CA VAL A 621 5.86 -44.53 11.90
C VAL A 621 6.76 -45.73 11.60
N GLN A 622 6.65 -46.34 10.41
CA GLN A 622 7.57 -47.42 9.99
C GLN A 622 9.03 -46.93 9.89
N THR A 623 9.28 -45.77 9.29
CA THR A 623 10.63 -45.19 9.20
C THR A 623 11.18 -44.82 10.59
N ALA A 624 10.35 -44.28 11.48
CA ALA A 624 10.75 -43.94 12.85
C ALA A 624 11.10 -45.19 13.69
N ASN A 625 10.35 -46.28 13.53
CA ASN A 625 10.65 -47.56 14.18
C ASN A 625 11.90 -48.24 13.61
N GLN A 626 12.21 -48.08 12.32
CA GLN A 626 13.50 -48.52 11.75
C GLN A 626 14.68 -47.75 12.34
N LEU A 627 14.56 -46.42 12.53
CA LEU A 627 15.60 -45.59 13.15
C LEU A 627 15.85 -45.93 14.63
N LEU A 628 14.86 -46.49 15.35
CA LEU A 628 15.04 -47.03 16.70
C LEU A 628 15.77 -48.40 16.73
N GLN A 629 15.87 -49.09 15.61
CA GLN A 629 16.56 -50.39 15.50
C GLN A 629 17.99 -50.27 14.95
N ASP A 630 18.42 -49.07 14.55
CA ASP A 630 19.78 -48.81 14.08
C ASP A 630 20.75 -48.65 15.28
N PRO A 631 21.72 -49.56 15.47
CA PRO A 631 22.65 -49.51 16.60
C PRO A 631 23.67 -48.36 16.51
N GLN A 632 23.69 -47.55 15.45
CA GLN A 632 24.54 -46.36 15.35
C GLN A 632 23.91 -45.08 15.91
N VAL A 633 22.63 -45.09 16.29
CA VAL A 633 21.96 -43.92 16.87
C VAL A 633 22.26 -43.80 18.37
N PRO A 634 22.92 -42.72 18.85
CA PRO A 634 23.37 -42.64 20.24
C PRO A 634 22.21 -42.48 21.22
N THR A 635 22.12 -43.40 22.19
CA THR A 635 21.13 -43.36 23.28
C THR A 635 21.45 -42.23 24.26
N VAL A 636 20.78 -41.08 24.14
CA VAL A 636 20.94 -39.95 25.07
C VAL A 636 20.20 -40.23 26.38
N THR A 637 20.95 -40.53 27.44
CA THR A 637 20.39 -40.68 28.80
C THR A 637 20.12 -39.31 29.42
N VAL A 638 18.86 -39.05 29.77
CA VAL A 638 18.45 -37.81 30.47
C VAL A 638 18.75 -37.94 31.97
N VAL A 639 19.42 -36.94 32.55
CA VAL A 639 19.57 -36.78 34.00
C VAL A 639 18.68 -35.63 34.46
N THR A 640 17.73 -35.90 35.36
CA THR A 640 16.80 -34.91 35.90
C THR A 640 17.43 -34.16 37.08
N ASN A 641 17.26 -32.84 37.16
CA ASN A 641 17.63 -32.06 38.34
C ASN A 641 16.40 -31.77 39.21
N ASP A 642 16.29 -32.46 40.33
CA ASP A 642 15.11 -32.42 41.21
C ASP A 642 14.79 -31.05 41.80
N LYS A 643 15.76 -30.12 41.85
CA LYS A 643 15.55 -28.76 42.38
C LYS A 643 14.95 -27.78 41.38
N THR A 644 15.04 -28.04 40.08
CA THR A 644 14.51 -27.14 39.04
C THR A 644 13.46 -27.79 38.14
N LYS A 645 13.30 -29.11 38.21
CA LYS A 645 12.42 -29.92 37.34
C LYS A 645 12.59 -29.67 35.83
N LYS A 646 13.75 -29.18 35.40
CA LYS A 646 14.10 -29.05 33.98
C LYS A 646 14.77 -30.32 33.46
N VAL A 647 14.39 -30.69 32.25
CA VAL A 647 14.91 -31.81 31.45
C VAL A 647 15.57 -31.23 30.21
N PHE A 648 16.74 -31.75 29.83
CA PHE A 648 17.47 -31.33 28.63
C PHE A 648 17.69 -32.52 27.69
N GLY A 649 17.34 -32.33 26.40
CA GLY A 649 17.58 -33.28 25.31
C GLY A 649 16.29 -33.80 24.65
N GLU A 650 16.24 -33.79 23.31
CA GLU A 650 15.23 -34.52 22.54
C GLU A 650 15.63 -35.99 22.43
N THR A 651 14.75 -36.93 22.79
CA THR A 651 15.01 -38.36 22.61
C THR A 651 14.35 -38.86 21.32
N THR A 652 15.01 -39.79 20.61
CA THR A 652 14.45 -40.44 19.42
C THR A 652 13.11 -41.12 19.73
N SER A 653 12.99 -41.74 20.90
CA SER A 653 11.74 -42.33 21.39
C SER A 653 10.61 -41.30 21.58
N GLY A 654 10.93 -40.07 21.98
CA GLY A 654 9.95 -38.98 22.07
C GLY A 654 9.36 -38.61 20.71
N LYS A 655 10.21 -38.51 19.67
CA LYS A 655 9.78 -38.25 18.29
C LYS A 655 8.94 -39.39 17.71
N VAL A 656 9.23 -40.64 18.10
CA VAL A 656 8.42 -41.81 17.71
C VAL A 656 7.06 -41.79 18.40
N LEU A 657 6.99 -41.40 19.68
CA LEU A 657 5.71 -41.23 20.39
C LEU A 657 4.85 -40.12 19.75
N GLU A 658 5.46 -38.96 19.48
CA GLU A 658 4.83 -37.83 18.79
C GLU A 658 4.33 -38.22 17.38
N ALA A 659 5.10 -39.00 16.62
CA ALA A 659 4.67 -39.50 15.31
C ALA A 659 3.47 -40.47 15.40
N ASN A 660 3.43 -41.31 16.45
CA ASN A 660 2.30 -42.22 16.69
C ASN A 660 1.03 -41.47 17.11
N GLU A 661 1.13 -40.46 17.98
CA GLU A 661 -0.02 -39.61 18.37
C GLU A 661 -0.56 -38.79 17.19
N ASN A 662 0.33 -38.23 16.36
CA ASN A 662 -0.04 -37.53 15.13
C ASN A 662 -0.71 -38.45 14.08
N ALA A 663 -0.38 -39.75 14.05
CA ALA A 663 -1.03 -40.70 13.15
C ALA A 663 -2.44 -41.11 13.63
N ALA A 664 -2.72 -41.00 14.94
CA ALA A 664 -4.02 -41.36 15.52
C ALA A 664 -5.09 -40.27 15.34
N ASN A 665 -4.71 -38.99 15.39
CA ASN A 665 -5.65 -37.86 15.26
C ASN A 665 -5.78 -37.39 13.80
N ARG A 666 -6.88 -37.76 13.14
CA ARG A 666 -7.13 -37.46 11.71
C ARG A 666 -7.58 -36.02 11.39
N ASP A 667 -7.69 -35.13 12.38
CA ASP A 667 -7.99 -33.70 12.18
C ASP A 667 -6.73 -32.83 12.32
N PHE A 668 -6.21 -32.35 11.19
CA PHE A 668 -5.02 -31.49 11.09
C PHE A 668 -5.30 -30.03 11.54
N ALA A 669 -5.91 -29.83 12.71
CA ALA A 669 -6.26 -28.48 13.19
C ALA A 669 -6.38 -28.32 14.73
N LYS A 670 -5.60 -29.05 15.55
CA LYS A 670 -5.28 -28.70 16.97
C LYS A 670 -4.33 -29.70 17.62
N ILE A 671 -3.05 -29.35 17.74
CA ILE A 671 -2.18 -29.84 18.83
C ILE A 671 -1.40 -28.64 19.38
N ASP A 672 -1.44 -28.49 20.70
CA ASP A 672 -0.90 -27.34 21.41
C ASP A 672 0.62 -27.41 21.50
N LYS A 673 1.33 -26.33 21.14
CA LYS A 673 2.80 -26.31 21.19
C LYS A 673 3.28 -26.08 22.62
N VAL A 674 3.32 -27.13 23.42
CA VAL A 674 3.97 -27.11 24.73
C VAL A 674 5.49 -27.05 24.56
N ARG A 675 5.99 -25.84 24.32
CA ARG A 675 7.42 -25.50 24.38
C ARG A 675 7.90 -25.60 25.82
N VAL A 676 8.57 -26.70 26.17
CA VAL A 676 9.43 -26.75 27.35
C VAL A 676 10.79 -26.14 26.98
N VAL A 677 11.27 -25.20 27.80
CA VAL A 677 12.52 -24.42 27.60
C VAL A 677 13.61 -24.89 28.54
#